data_AF-A0A848FXE8-F1
#
_entry.id   AF-A0A848FXE8-F1
#
_cell.length_a   1.000
_cell.length_b   1.000
_cell.length_c   1.000
_cell.angle_alpha   90.00
_cell.angle_beta   90.00
_cell.angle_gamma   90.00
#
_symmetry.space_group_name_H-M   'P 1'
#
loop_
_entity.id
_entity.type
_entity.pdbx_description
1 polymer ?
#
loop_
_entity_poly.entity_id
_entity_poly.type
_entity_poly.pdbx_seq_one_letter_code
_entity_poly.pdbx_strand_id
1 'polypeptide(L)'
;MSIDKITKQHVLDAVDKIEREGIELKRSRDYDVVIDGKAYPPKEIMRYANLLANGTKDWLYSGGEPTNKYLRKFEFEIVPKGEEPEIPATKEGFVQILGTIVNLTGNVCKLGCNWGKGAPSFYEFIKKHSMVIGVNDRMYSIGDLVIITEGQTVLSIGKVLEAPSPSVNFPEYEADFDNHKIEYDSNVNISKVEWYELSEDEVFTYPLQQGICRVHAPYKNIVLGIWHDRFINYWVFQCNPAEFDYAKAVKSNLLHDWTVAAHKDKIKTNDKVILWLTGKRAGCYALARITNDPAETGISPDNHLWKSEPKISLKAGIELTHNLVDNPLLWQNIKSTKGLEELKVGNQGTNFSATRKQYHTLLKLIEANTQNMGKKLDLYINTILYGPPGTGKTYKLNQYEETYFTDRGVTNSAEDVLKGKVNAYPFWKVLGAVLGSRSASMSVSEILESPLIKAKINPDAKTPRNTVWRILQSYADSASTDMDVKYKGPIQLFKKSNDSKWSILEDKKADLADIIDQELLDIAANPVQQPVQSSTFKTRYNFITFHQKYSYEDFIEGIKPLLSSEDAEEQSGELQFELKKGIFYNSCLEALRLVGYDSFEACYQDSVENRIAKFETAKSNPSMQFALFIDEINRANISAVFGELITLLEDDKRIGADNEMWLELPYSNEKFSVPGNLYVIGTMNTADRSIALLDIALRRRFEFKSLYPEYIESEWWASLLEALNQAIYNWKKNPDFFIGHAFFINKPEADRARILNTKIIPLLYEYCQSNAATVKNILSEAGVALKSTGIKENFQIIAE
;
A
#
# COMPACT_ATOMS: atom_id res chain seq x y z
N MET A 1 -38.64 -34.93 -35.04
CA MET A 1 -37.80 -34.49 -33.90
C MET A 1 -37.69 -32.97 -33.96
N SER A 2 -37.93 -32.26 -32.85
CA SER A 2 -37.94 -30.79 -32.82
C SER A 2 -36.53 -30.27 -32.52
N ILE A 3 -35.89 -29.67 -33.52
CA ILE A 3 -34.56 -29.05 -33.42
C ILE A 3 -34.59 -27.76 -32.58
N ASP A 4 -35.77 -27.17 -32.38
CA ASP A 4 -35.97 -25.90 -31.67
C ASP A 4 -35.72 -25.99 -30.15
N LYS A 5 -35.45 -27.19 -29.61
CA LYS A 5 -35.09 -27.38 -28.20
C LYS A 5 -33.59 -27.29 -27.90
N ILE A 6 -32.74 -27.26 -28.92
CA ILE A 6 -31.29 -27.12 -28.71
C ILE A 6 -30.96 -25.64 -28.47
N THR A 7 -30.17 -25.37 -27.43
CA THR A 7 -29.78 -24.01 -27.02
C THR A 7 -28.26 -23.89 -27.02
N LYS A 8 -27.73 -22.66 -26.92
CA LYS A 8 -26.30 -22.39 -26.77
C LYS A 8 -25.69 -23.15 -25.58
N GLN A 9 -26.42 -23.25 -24.46
CA GLN A 9 -25.96 -23.98 -23.28
C GLN A 9 -25.82 -25.48 -23.54
N HIS A 10 -26.75 -26.10 -24.28
CA HIS A 10 -26.62 -27.53 -24.63
C HIS A 10 -25.39 -27.82 -25.50
N VAL A 11 -24.89 -26.84 -26.26
CA VAL A 11 -23.66 -26.95 -27.06
C VAL A 11 -22.43 -26.89 -26.16
N LEU A 12 -22.42 -26.00 -25.15
CA LEU A 12 -21.35 -25.92 -24.15
C LEU A 12 -21.31 -27.19 -23.28
N ASP A 13 -22.45 -27.62 -22.76
CA ASP A 13 -22.58 -28.83 -21.93
C ASP A 13 -22.15 -30.09 -22.70
N ALA A 14 -22.35 -30.10 -24.03
CA ALA A 14 -21.88 -31.18 -24.88
C ALA A 14 -20.35 -31.23 -24.96
N VAL A 15 -19.68 -30.08 -25.08
CA VAL A 15 -18.21 -29.98 -25.05
C VAL A 15 -17.69 -30.43 -23.70
N ASP A 16 -18.24 -29.91 -22.60
CA ASP A 16 -17.85 -30.31 -21.23
C ASP A 16 -17.99 -31.81 -21.01
N LYS A 17 -19.08 -32.41 -21.49
CA LYS A 17 -19.29 -33.86 -21.40
C LYS A 17 -18.25 -34.63 -22.20
N ILE A 18 -17.97 -34.21 -23.44
CA ILE A 18 -16.98 -34.86 -24.33
C ILE A 18 -15.60 -34.82 -23.69
N GLU A 19 -15.19 -33.68 -23.12
CA GLU A 19 -13.89 -33.53 -22.49
C GLU A 19 -13.79 -34.32 -21.17
N ARG A 20 -14.80 -34.22 -20.30
CA ARG A 20 -14.81 -34.91 -19.01
C ARG A 20 -14.81 -36.43 -19.14
N GLU A 21 -15.51 -36.96 -20.15
CA GLU A 21 -15.62 -38.40 -20.39
C GLU A 21 -14.57 -38.92 -21.40
N GLY A 22 -13.69 -38.05 -21.92
CA GLY A 22 -12.61 -38.42 -22.83
C GLY A 22 -13.10 -39.02 -24.15
N ILE A 23 -14.22 -38.50 -24.69
CA ILE A 23 -14.90 -39.10 -25.84
C ILE A 23 -14.16 -38.78 -27.14
N GLU A 24 -13.75 -39.81 -27.87
CA GLU A 24 -13.10 -39.65 -29.17
C GLU A 24 -14.13 -39.24 -30.26
N LEU A 25 -13.90 -38.09 -30.88
CA LEU A 25 -14.79 -37.53 -31.91
C LEU A 25 -14.34 -37.86 -33.33
N LYS A 26 -15.31 -38.11 -34.22
CA LYS A 26 -15.03 -38.23 -35.65
C LYS A 26 -14.62 -36.88 -36.23
N ARG A 27 -13.41 -36.83 -36.81
CA ARG A 27 -12.85 -35.61 -37.42
C ARG A 27 -13.75 -35.05 -38.53
N SER A 28 -13.89 -33.73 -38.56
CA SER A 28 -14.48 -32.97 -39.67
C SER A 28 -13.53 -32.92 -40.87
N ARG A 29 -14.09 -32.72 -42.07
CA ARG A 29 -13.31 -32.58 -43.31
C ARG A 29 -13.07 -31.11 -43.65
N ASP A 30 -14.14 -30.33 -43.69
CA ASP A 30 -14.12 -29.01 -44.33
C ASP A 30 -14.25 -27.82 -43.35
N TYR A 31 -14.74 -28.03 -42.12
CA TYR A 31 -14.94 -26.96 -41.14
C TYR A 31 -14.82 -27.45 -39.68
N ASP A 32 -14.27 -26.61 -38.80
CA ASP A 32 -14.31 -26.77 -37.34
C ASP A 32 -15.12 -25.66 -36.67
N VAL A 33 -15.69 -25.96 -35.50
CA VAL A 33 -16.28 -24.96 -34.60
C VAL A 33 -15.32 -24.70 -33.45
N VAL A 34 -15.08 -23.43 -33.14
CA VAL A 34 -14.22 -23.04 -32.03
C VAL A 34 -15.08 -22.72 -30.81
N ILE A 35 -14.85 -23.47 -29.73
CA ILE A 35 -15.53 -23.31 -28.44
C ILE A 35 -14.44 -23.28 -27.37
N ASP A 36 -14.39 -22.20 -26.60
CA ASP A 36 -13.35 -21.94 -25.58
C ASP A 36 -11.92 -22.13 -26.10
N GLY A 37 -11.66 -21.68 -27.33
CA GLY A 37 -10.34 -21.71 -27.98
C GLY A 37 -9.91 -23.08 -28.50
N LYS A 38 -10.76 -24.11 -28.45
CA LYS A 38 -10.50 -25.45 -29.01
C LYS A 38 -11.39 -25.72 -30.21
N ALA A 39 -10.81 -26.37 -31.23
CA ALA A 39 -11.50 -26.72 -32.47
C ALA A 39 -12.16 -28.10 -32.36
N TYR A 40 -13.47 -28.14 -32.63
CA TYR A 40 -14.26 -29.38 -32.60
C TYR A 40 -14.98 -29.64 -33.93
N PRO A 41 -15.23 -30.91 -34.29
CA PRO A 41 -16.06 -31.24 -35.45
C PRO A 41 -17.51 -30.76 -35.26
N PRO A 42 -18.02 -29.82 -36.08
CA PRO A 42 -19.32 -29.16 -35.86
C PRO A 42 -20.50 -30.14 -35.76
N LYS A 43 -20.48 -31.17 -36.61
CA LYS A 43 -21.54 -32.19 -36.64
C LYS A 43 -21.55 -33.05 -35.38
N GLU A 44 -20.40 -33.42 -34.85
CA GLU A 44 -20.34 -34.28 -33.68
C GLU A 44 -20.78 -33.51 -32.43
N ILE A 45 -20.38 -32.23 -32.30
CA ILE A 45 -20.89 -31.35 -31.23
C ILE A 45 -22.41 -31.26 -31.27
N MET A 46 -23.00 -31.03 -32.44
CA MET A 46 -24.46 -30.95 -32.56
C MET A 46 -25.18 -32.29 -32.28
N ARG A 47 -24.53 -33.43 -32.50
CA ARG A 47 -25.09 -34.75 -32.11
C ARG A 47 -25.13 -34.93 -30.59
N TYR A 48 -24.09 -34.49 -29.88
CA TYR A 48 -24.08 -34.54 -28.41
C TYR A 48 -24.99 -33.48 -27.80
N ALA A 49 -25.07 -32.28 -28.37
CA ALA A 49 -26.03 -31.27 -27.96
C ALA A 49 -27.48 -31.77 -28.16
N ASN A 50 -27.76 -32.45 -29.27
CA ASN A 50 -29.08 -33.05 -29.50
C ASN A 50 -29.37 -34.24 -28.56
N LEU A 51 -28.34 -35.00 -28.17
CA LEU A 51 -28.49 -36.05 -27.16
C LEU A 51 -28.90 -35.48 -25.81
N LEU A 52 -28.28 -34.36 -25.39
CA LEU A 52 -28.60 -33.70 -24.14
C LEU A 52 -29.99 -33.04 -24.17
N ALA A 53 -30.36 -32.41 -25.29
CA ALA A 53 -31.63 -31.71 -25.41
C ALA A 53 -32.84 -32.63 -25.67
N ASN A 54 -32.65 -33.70 -26.45
CA ASN A 54 -33.75 -34.50 -27.00
C ASN A 54 -33.56 -36.02 -26.79
N GLY A 55 -32.51 -36.47 -26.12
CA GLY A 55 -32.29 -37.88 -25.79
C GLY A 55 -31.80 -38.76 -26.94
N THR A 56 -31.41 -38.19 -28.09
CA THR A 56 -30.88 -38.93 -29.25
C THR A 56 -29.65 -38.28 -29.87
N LYS A 57 -28.69 -39.11 -30.34
CA LYS A 57 -27.50 -38.67 -31.10
C LYS A 57 -27.77 -38.48 -32.60
N ASP A 58 -29.02 -38.61 -33.05
CA ASP A 58 -29.36 -38.44 -34.46
C ASP A 58 -29.44 -36.96 -34.81
N TRP A 59 -28.44 -36.46 -35.54
CA TRP A 59 -28.46 -35.10 -36.08
C TRP A 59 -28.95 -35.11 -37.52
N LEU A 60 -30.08 -34.45 -37.74
CA LEU A 60 -30.84 -34.47 -39.01
C LEU A 60 -30.10 -33.80 -40.18
N TYR A 61 -29.16 -32.89 -39.91
CA TYR A 61 -28.44 -32.16 -40.96
C TYR A 61 -27.10 -32.82 -41.32
N SER A 62 -26.72 -32.70 -42.59
CA SER A 62 -25.39 -33.08 -43.06
C SER A 62 -24.31 -32.17 -42.46
N GLY A 63 -23.06 -32.66 -42.45
CA GLY A 63 -21.92 -31.84 -42.02
C GLY A 63 -21.68 -30.67 -42.98
N GLY A 64 -20.89 -29.68 -42.54
CA GLY A 64 -20.65 -28.44 -43.28
C GLY A 64 -21.72 -27.39 -43.02
N GLU A 65 -22.01 -26.55 -44.03
CA GLU A 65 -22.84 -25.35 -43.89
C GLU A 65 -24.23 -25.56 -43.25
N PRO A 66 -24.97 -26.65 -43.54
CA PRO A 66 -26.25 -26.93 -42.89
C PRO A 66 -26.17 -27.07 -41.37
N THR A 67 -25.06 -27.59 -40.85
CA THR A 67 -24.80 -27.67 -39.40
C THR A 67 -24.20 -26.36 -38.88
N ASN A 68 -23.26 -25.76 -39.62
CA ASN A 68 -22.56 -24.55 -39.22
C ASN A 68 -23.50 -23.36 -39.02
N LYS A 69 -24.57 -23.25 -39.83
CA LYS A 69 -25.57 -22.19 -39.68
C LYS A 69 -26.21 -22.14 -38.29
N TYR A 70 -26.41 -23.29 -37.64
CA TYR A 70 -26.97 -23.35 -36.28
C TYR A 70 -25.96 -22.92 -35.22
N LEU A 71 -24.71 -23.33 -35.38
CA LEU A 71 -23.64 -22.91 -34.47
C LEU A 71 -23.36 -21.41 -34.58
N ARG A 72 -23.38 -20.84 -35.79
CA ARG A 72 -23.30 -19.38 -35.99
C ARG A 72 -24.51 -18.64 -35.41
N LYS A 73 -25.71 -19.24 -35.45
CA LYS A 73 -26.90 -18.68 -34.78
C LYS A 73 -26.74 -18.60 -33.25
N PHE A 74 -25.93 -19.49 -32.67
CA PHE A 74 -25.54 -19.43 -31.26
C PHE A 74 -24.25 -18.63 -31.02
N GLU A 75 -23.79 -17.86 -32.02
CA GLU A 75 -22.60 -17.01 -31.98
C GLU A 75 -21.27 -17.77 -31.82
N PHE A 76 -21.22 -19.04 -32.21
CA PHE A 76 -19.96 -19.79 -32.27
C PHE A 76 -19.24 -19.57 -33.61
N GLU A 77 -17.93 -19.45 -33.54
CA GLU A 77 -17.06 -19.23 -34.70
C GLU A 77 -16.85 -20.56 -35.47
N ILE A 78 -16.96 -20.48 -36.80
CA ILE A 78 -16.76 -21.62 -37.71
C ILE A 78 -15.59 -21.31 -38.63
N VAL A 79 -14.60 -22.20 -38.64
CA VAL A 79 -13.35 -22.02 -39.38
C VAL A 79 -13.25 -23.09 -40.50
N PRO A 80 -13.05 -22.71 -41.78
CA PRO A 80 -12.82 -23.65 -42.87
C PRO A 80 -11.47 -24.38 -42.76
N LYS A 81 -11.42 -25.63 -43.17
CA LYS A 81 -10.18 -26.40 -43.34
C LYS A 81 -9.76 -26.37 -44.80
N GLY A 82 -8.64 -25.70 -45.08
CA GLY A 82 -7.89 -25.89 -46.34
C GLY A 82 -8.02 -24.82 -47.43
N GLU A 83 -8.42 -23.58 -47.13
CA GLU A 83 -8.19 -22.46 -48.06
C GLU A 83 -6.98 -21.64 -47.61
N GLU A 84 -5.92 -21.68 -48.42
CA GLU A 84 -4.74 -20.81 -48.34
C GLU A 84 -5.13 -19.39 -48.77
N PRO A 85 -4.78 -18.33 -48.03
CA PRO A 85 -5.03 -16.96 -48.47
C PRO A 85 -4.11 -16.60 -49.64
N GLU A 86 -4.65 -15.93 -50.66
CA GLU A 86 -3.88 -15.33 -51.76
C GLU A 86 -2.75 -14.42 -51.23
N ILE A 87 -1.56 -14.66 -51.75
CA ILE A 87 -0.28 -14.07 -51.34
C ILE A 87 -0.19 -12.59 -51.76
N PRO A 88 -0.14 -11.62 -50.82
CA PRO A 88 0.26 -10.25 -51.15
C PRO A 88 1.79 -10.17 -51.22
N ALA A 89 2.31 -9.53 -52.25
CA ALA A 89 3.73 -9.50 -52.62
C ALA A 89 4.65 -8.65 -51.71
N THR A 90 4.48 -8.67 -50.38
CA THR A 90 5.36 -7.92 -49.45
C THR A 90 5.81 -8.76 -48.26
N LYS A 91 7.09 -8.61 -47.91
CA LYS A 91 7.81 -9.33 -46.84
C LYS A 91 7.17 -9.15 -45.45
N GLU A 92 6.40 -8.08 -45.26
CA GLU A 92 5.70 -7.73 -44.01
C GLU A 92 4.41 -8.53 -43.81
N GLY A 93 3.69 -8.89 -44.89
CA GLY A 93 2.52 -9.78 -44.82
C GLY A 93 2.89 -11.23 -44.47
N PHE A 94 4.10 -11.67 -44.85
CA PHE A 94 4.62 -13.01 -44.59
C PHE A 94 4.89 -13.29 -43.10
N VAL A 95 5.29 -12.27 -42.34
CA VAL A 95 5.59 -12.38 -40.89
C VAL A 95 4.30 -12.40 -40.06
N GLN A 96 3.25 -11.71 -40.51
CA GLN A 96 2.01 -11.57 -39.75
C GLN A 96 1.14 -12.84 -39.73
N ILE A 97 1.23 -13.68 -40.77
CA ILE A 97 0.44 -14.92 -40.89
C ILE A 97 1.03 -16.07 -40.04
N LEU A 98 2.36 -16.21 -39.97
CA LEU A 98 3.02 -17.26 -39.18
C LEU A 98 2.99 -16.98 -37.66
N GLY A 99 2.98 -15.71 -37.26
CA GLY A 99 2.90 -15.31 -35.84
C GLY A 99 1.62 -15.76 -35.12
N THR A 100 0.56 -16.06 -35.89
CA THR A 100 -0.80 -16.30 -35.37
C THR A 100 -1.14 -17.80 -35.20
N ILE A 101 -0.41 -18.72 -35.84
CA ILE A 101 -0.76 -20.17 -35.86
C ILE A 101 0.00 -20.99 -34.81
N VAL A 102 1.21 -20.55 -34.41
CA VAL A 102 2.03 -21.27 -33.43
C VAL A 102 1.71 -20.76 -32.02
N ASN A 103 1.07 -21.57 -31.18
CA ASN A 103 0.87 -21.23 -29.76
C ASN A 103 2.20 -21.25 -29.00
N LEU A 104 2.35 -20.37 -28.00
CA LEU A 104 3.51 -20.39 -27.12
C LEU A 104 3.52 -21.68 -26.30
N THR A 105 4.68 -22.32 -26.18
CA THR A 105 4.88 -23.46 -25.27
C THR A 105 4.92 -23.01 -23.81
N GLY A 106 5.15 -21.71 -23.58
CA GLY A 106 5.47 -21.15 -22.28
C GLY A 106 6.89 -21.44 -21.82
N ASN A 107 7.77 -22.02 -22.64
CA ASN A 107 9.20 -22.12 -22.34
C ASN A 107 9.95 -20.88 -22.80
N VAL A 108 11.00 -20.52 -22.05
CA VAL A 108 11.91 -19.45 -22.42
C VAL A 108 13.34 -20.01 -22.33
N CYS A 109 14.13 -19.79 -23.36
CA CYS A 109 15.54 -20.14 -23.44
C CYS A 109 16.39 -18.88 -23.65
N LYS A 110 17.68 -18.93 -23.33
CA LYS A 110 18.63 -17.86 -23.55
C LYS A 110 19.66 -18.28 -24.59
N LEU A 111 19.94 -17.40 -25.55
CA LEU A 111 21.01 -17.51 -26.52
C LEU A 111 21.99 -16.35 -26.33
N GLY A 112 23.27 -16.65 -26.08
CA GLY A 112 24.32 -15.63 -26.04
C GLY A 112 24.93 -15.42 -27.41
N CYS A 113 25.16 -14.18 -27.81
CA CYS A 113 25.66 -13.83 -29.14
C CYS A 113 27.17 -14.06 -29.34
N ASN A 114 27.88 -14.65 -28.38
CA ASN A 114 29.27 -15.07 -28.53
C ASN A 114 29.34 -16.59 -28.38
N TRP A 115 29.79 -17.28 -29.43
CA TRP A 115 29.87 -18.74 -29.47
C TRP A 115 30.89 -19.31 -28.46
N GLY A 116 31.88 -18.49 -28.09
CA GLY A 116 32.90 -18.82 -27.09
C GLY A 116 33.60 -17.57 -26.56
N LYS A 117 34.53 -17.77 -25.62
CA LYS A 117 35.29 -16.66 -25.01
C LYS A 117 36.17 -15.98 -26.07
N GLY A 118 35.89 -14.71 -26.36
CA GLY A 118 36.65 -13.93 -27.35
C GLY A 118 36.22 -14.16 -28.81
N ALA A 119 35.11 -14.84 -29.06
CA ALA A 119 34.48 -14.91 -30.37
C ALA A 119 33.72 -13.61 -30.70
N PRO A 120 33.67 -13.18 -31.98
CA PRO A 120 32.88 -12.01 -32.36
C PRO A 120 31.39 -12.25 -32.13
N SER A 121 30.64 -11.16 -31.92
CA SER A 121 29.20 -11.26 -31.72
C SER A 121 28.50 -11.58 -33.04
N PHE A 122 27.61 -12.57 -33.04
CA PHE A 122 26.78 -12.93 -34.19
C PHE A 122 25.38 -12.31 -34.15
N TYR A 123 25.11 -11.33 -33.27
CA TYR A 123 23.79 -10.73 -33.10
C TYR A 123 23.19 -10.19 -34.41
N GLU A 124 23.94 -9.35 -35.13
CA GLU A 124 23.46 -8.75 -36.39
C GLU A 124 23.22 -9.80 -37.48
N PHE A 125 24.02 -10.87 -37.50
CA PHE A 125 23.84 -11.98 -38.42
C PHE A 125 22.49 -12.69 -38.17
N ILE A 126 22.23 -13.13 -36.93
CA ILE A 126 20.98 -13.85 -36.63
C ILE A 126 19.74 -12.95 -36.73
N LYS A 127 19.88 -11.65 -36.42
CA LYS A 127 18.84 -10.63 -36.58
C LYS A 127 18.46 -10.46 -38.05
N LYS A 128 19.44 -10.27 -38.93
CA LYS A 128 19.24 -10.09 -40.38
C LYS A 128 18.46 -11.25 -41.01
N HIS A 129 18.67 -12.45 -40.50
CA HIS A 129 18.06 -13.67 -41.02
C HIS A 129 16.87 -14.20 -40.19
N SER A 130 16.44 -13.47 -39.16
CA SER A 130 15.33 -13.85 -38.25
C SER A 130 15.43 -15.31 -37.79
N MET A 131 16.59 -15.66 -37.22
CA MET A 131 16.87 -17.03 -36.77
C MET A 131 17.51 -17.08 -35.39
N VAL A 132 17.56 -18.28 -34.81
CA VAL A 132 18.33 -18.60 -33.61
C VAL A 132 19.15 -19.85 -33.84
N ILE A 133 20.27 -19.95 -33.11
CA ILE A 133 21.21 -21.07 -33.21
C ILE A 133 21.07 -21.94 -31.94
N GLY A 134 21.06 -23.25 -32.15
CA GLY A 134 20.93 -24.30 -31.14
C GLY A 134 22.04 -25.34 -31.25
N VAL A 135 22.15 -26.22 -30.26
CA VAL A 135 23.00 -27.42 -30.32
C VAL A 135 22.17 -28.67 -30.01
N ASN A 136 22.58 -29.84 -30.51
CA ASN A 136 21.79 -31.08 -30.42
C ASN A 136 21.32 -31.46 -29.00
N ASP A 137 22.08 -31.13 -27.95
CA ASP A 137 21.72 -31.37 -26.56
C ASP A 137 20.78 -30.31 -25.96
N ARG A 138 20.57 -29.19 -26.66
CA ARG A 138 19.75 -28.03 -26.23
C ARG A 138 18.95 -27.47 -27.40
N MET A 139 18.01 -28.29 -27.89
CA MET A 139 17.10 -27.93 -28.98
C MET A 139 15.93 -27.07 -28.52
N TYR A 140 15.54 -26.10 -29.35
CA TYR A 140 14.31 -25.35 -29.17
C TYR A 140 13.12 -26.11 -29.74
N SER A 141 11.95 -25.94 -29.13
CA SER A 141 10.68 -26.43 -29.65
C SER A 141 9.92 -25.31 -30.37
N ILE A 142 9.10 -25.67 -31.35
CA ILE A 142 8.17 -24.75 -32.00
C ILE A 142 7.29 -24.09 -30.92
N GLY A 143 7.26 -22.76 -30.89
CA GLY A 143 6.54 -21.95 -29.89
C GLY A 143 7.35 -21.59 -28.64
N ASP A 144 8.60 -22.03 -28.49
CA ASP A 144 9.50 -21.55 -27.44
C ASP A 144 9.89 -20.08 -27.71
N LEU A 145 10.08 -19.30 -26.65
CA LEU A 145 10.71 -17.98 -26.73
C LEU A 145 12.21 -18.09 -26.43
N VAL A 146 13.01 -17.31 -27.15
CA VAL A 146 14.46 -17.25 -26.98
C VAL A 146 14.86 -15.80 -26.72
N ILE A 147 15.41 -15.51 -25.55
CA ILE A 147 16.05 -14.22 -25.29
C ILE A 147 17.45 -14.21 -25.91
N ILE A 148 17.76 -13.14 -26.65
CA ILE A 148 19.05 -12.96 -27.32
C ILE A 148 19.88 -11.94 -26.52
N THR A 149 21.09 -12.34 -26.11
CA THR A 149 21.91 -11.56 -25.17
C THR A 149 23.29 -11.19 -25.71
N GLU A 150 23.64 -9.91 -25.61
CA GLU A 150 24.99 -9.34 -25.73
C GLU A 150 25.60 -9.21 -24.32
N GLY A 151 26.49 -10.13 -23.95
CA GLY A 151 26.99 -10.23 -22.58
C GLY A 151 25.87 -10.55 -21.57
N GLN A 152 25.58 -9.61 -20.67
CA GLN A 152 24.46 -9.71 -19.72
C GLN A 152 23.21 -9.00 -20.20
N THR A 153 23.25 -8.27 -21.31
CA THR A 153 22.14 -7.43 -21.77
C THR A 153 21.26 -8.20 -22.74
N VAL A 154 19.96 -8.25 -22.49
CA VAL A 154 18.96 -8.83 -23.39
C VAL A 154 18.50 -7.74 -24.36
N LEU A 155 18.63 -7.99 -25.67
CA LEU A 155 18.32 -7.01 -26.71
C LEU A 155 17.11 -7.39 -27.57
N SER A 156 16.78 -8.67 -27.65
CA SER A 156 15.69 -9.16 -28.50
C SER A 156 15.09 -10.45 -27.94
N ILE A 157 13.89 -10.76 -28.41
CA ILE A 157 13.17 -12.01 -28.15
C ILE A 157 12.81 -12.63 -29.51
N GLY A 158 13.08 -13.91 -29.69
CA GLY A 158 12.67 -14.68 -30.86
C GLY A 158 11.67 -15.77 -30.48
N LYS A 159 10.55 -15.89 -31.19
CA LYS A 159 9.63 -17.05 -31.04
C LYS A 159 9.89 -18.06 -32.14
N VAL A 160 10.19 -19.29 -31.76
CA VAL A 160 10.55 -20.37 -32.69
C VAL A 160 9.36 -20.78 -33.54
N LEU A 161 9.52 -20.72 -34.86
CA LEU A 161 8.47 -21.03 -35.84
C LEU A 161 8.67 -22.40 -36.48
N GLU A 162 9.92 -22.83 -36.63
CA GLU A 162 10.30 -24.06 -37.32
C GLU A 162 11.16 -24.95 -36.41
N ALA A 163 11.08 -26.27 -36.60
CA ALA A 163 11.90 -27.20 -35.85
C ALA A 163 13.40 -27.01 -36.18
N PRO A 164 14.33 -27.23 -35.22
CA PRO A 164 15.76 -27.13 -35.46
C PRO A 164 16.21 -28.00 -36.63
N SER A 165 16.98 -27.40 -37.55
CA SER A 165 17.59 -28.07 -38.69
C SER A 165 19.12 -27.89 -38.66
N PRO A 166 19.92 -28.94 -38.92
CA PRO A 166 21.38 -28.85 -38.91
C PRO A 166 21.92 -27.72 -39.80
N SER A 167 22.96 -27.01 -39.35
CA SER A 167 23.50 -25.85 -40.08
C SER A 167 24.05 -26.24 -41.46
N VAL A 168 24.56 -27.46 -41.60
CA VAL A 168 25.03 -28.05 -42.87
C VAL A 168 23.96 -28.13 -43.97
N ASN A 169 22.67 -28.01 -43.62
CA ASN A 169 21.58 -27.94 -44.58
C ASN A 169 21.43 -26.55 -45.21
N PHE A 170 22.20 -25.55 -44.75
CA PHE A 170 22.15 -24.16 -45.20
C PHE A 170 23.56 -23.70 -45.63
N PRO A 171 24.03 -24.09 -46.83
CA PRO A 171 25.37 -23.72 -47.35
C PRO A 171 25.59 -22.22 -47.43
N GLU A 172 24.52 -21.44 -47.60
CA GLU A 172 24.56 -19.98 -47.69
C GLU A 172 25.08 -19.31 -46.41
N TYR A 173 25.09 -19.99 -45.27
CA TYR A 173 25.53 -19.43 -43.99
C TYR A 173 26.94 -19.87 -43.57
N GLU A 174 27.60 -20.76 -44.32
CA GLU A 174 28.90 -21.32 -43.95
C GLU A 174 29.97 -20.23 -43.73
N ALA A 175 30.04 -19.24 -44.63
CA ALA A 175 30.97 -18.13 -44.52
C ALA A 175 30.68 -17.22 -43.30
N ASP A 176 29.39 -16.99 -43.00
CA ASP A 176 28.99 -16.21 -41.83
C ASP A 176 29.31 -16.97 -40.52
N PHE A 177 29.15 -18.29 -40.51
CA PHE A 177 29.50 -19.12 -39.35
C PHE A 177 31.01 -19.06 -39.07
N ASP A 178 31.86 -19.18 -40.11
CA ASP A 178 33.31 -19.07 -39.98
C ASP A 178 33.74 -17.69 -39.48
N ASN A 179 33.17 -16.61 -40.04
CA ASN A 179 33.42 -15.24 -39.61
C ASN A 179 33.11 -15.02 -38.12
N HIS A 180 32.09 -15.70 -37.59
CA HIS A 180 31.66 -15.61 -36.20
C HIS A 180 32.27 -16.69 -35.29
N LYS A 181 33.14 -17.56 -35.83
CA LYS A 181 33.74 -18.71 -35.12
C LYS A 181 32.69 -19.66 -34.53
N ILE A 182 31.62 -19.89 -35.28
CA ILE A 182 30.55 -20.84 -34.96
C ILE A 182 30.86 -22.15 -35.68
N GLU A 183 30.75 -23.28 -35.00
CA GLU A 183 30.94 -24.58 -35.67
C GLU A 183 29.85 -24.78 -36.75
N TYR A 184 30.27 -25.13 -37.96
CA TYR A 184 29.38 -25.47 -39.08
C TYR A 184 29.36 -26.99 -39.26
N ASP A 185 28.54 -27.68 -38.48
CA ASP A 185 28.46 -29.14 -38.48
C ASP A 185 27.03 -29.66 -38.23
N SER A 186 26.86 -30.96 -38.10
CA SER A 186 25.54 -31.57 -37.81
C SER A 186 25.10 -31.43 -36.34
N ASN A 187 25.92 -30.84 -35.47
CA ASN A 187 25.64 -30.62 -34.06
C ASN A 187 25.07 -29.23 -33.80
N VAL A 188 25.38 -28.27 -34.65
CA VAL A 188 24.81 -26.92 -34.62
C VAL A 188 23.55 -26.86 -35.48
N ASN A 189 22.47 -26.30 -34.92
CA ASN A 189 21.17 -26.24 -35.58
C ASN A 189 20.68 -24.80 -35.71
N ILE A 190 19.86 -24.56 -36.72
CA ILE A 190 19.21 -23.29 -37.01
C ILE A 190 17.70 -23.48 -36.88
N SER A 191 17.03 -22.53 -36.25
CA SER A 191 15.57 -22.43 -36.24
C SER A 191 15.15 -21.01 -36.63
N LYS A 192 14.18 -20.89 -37.54
CA LYS A 192 13.58 -19.58 -37.84
C LYS A 192 12.73 -19.09 -36.68
N VAL A 193 12.74 -17.78 -36.47
CA VAL A 193 11.99 -17.12 -35.40
C VAL A 193 11.18 -15.94 -35.91
N GLU A 194 10.05 -15.67 -35.25
CA GLU A 194 9.44 -14.35 -35.23
C GLU A 194 10.33 -13.47 -34.34
N TRP A 195 10.95 -12.44 -34.92
CA TRP A 195 11.89 -11.59 -34.22
C TRP A 195 11.19 -10.37 -33.62
N TYR A 196 11.48 -10.09 -32.34
CA TYR A 196 11.06 -8.88 -31.66
C TYR A 196 12.27 -8.19 -31.04
N GLU A 197 12.59 -6.99 -31.53
CA GLU A 197 13.66 -6.15 -30.99
C GLU A 197 13.11 -5.30 -29.85
N LEU A 198 13.79 -5.35 -28.69
CA LEU A 198 13.36 -4.61 -27.51
C LEU A 198 13.64 -3.12 -27.68
N SER A 199 12.70 -2.28 -27.28
CA SER A 199 12.94 -0.85 -27.15
C SER A 199 13.87 -0.54 -25.97
N GLU A 200 14.44 0.67 -25.92
CA GLU A 200 15.35 1.10 -24.85
C GLU A 200 14.77 0.90 -23.43
N ASP A 201 13.45 1.03 -23.25
CA ASP A 201 12.75 0.85 -21.98
C ASP A 201 12.40 -0.61 -21.66
N GLU A 202 12.55 -1.51 -22.62
CA GLU A 202 12.33 -2.96 -22.48
C GLU A 202 13.62 -3.75 -22.29
N VAL A 203 14.77 -3.20 -22.67
CA VAL A 203 16.10 -3.81 -22.46
C VAL A 203 16.34 -4.05 -20.96
N PHE A 204 16.74 -5.28 -20.62
CA PHE A 204 17.04 -5.70 -19.25
C PHE A 204 18.26 -6.62 -19.18
N THR A 205 18.81 -6.80 -17.97
CA THR A 205 19.96 -7.68 -17.78
C THR A 205 19.56 -9.08 -17.32
N TYR A 206 20.23 -10.10 -17.85
CA TYR A 206 20.15 -11.50 -17.45
C TYR A 206 21.50 -11.96 -16.89
N PRO A 207 21.54 -12.73 -15.78
CA PRO A 207 22.79 -13.19 -15.19
C PRO A 207 23.67 -13.91 -16.21
N LEU A 208 24.97 -13.65 -16.16
CA LEU A 208 25.90 -14.27 -17.10
C LEU A 208 25.90 -15.80 -16.90
N GLN A 209 25.35 -16.51 -17.87
CA GLN A 209 25.34 -17.97 -17.93
C GLN A 209 25.94 -18.43 -19.25
N GLN A 210 26.82 -19.42 -19.17
CA GLN A 210 27.48 -19.99 -20.35
C GLN A 210 26.51 -20.86 -21.16
N GLY A 211 26.60 -20.71 -22.48
CA GLY A 211 25.82 -21.49 -23.45
C GLY A 211 24.34 -21.12 -23.51
N ILE A 212 23.59 -22.03 -24.13
CA ILE A 212 22.13 -21.95 -24.30
C ILE A 212 21.47 -22.53 -23.07
N CYS A 213 20.62 -21.81 -22.34
CA CYS A 213 20.04 -22.33 -21.10
C CYS A 213 18.54 -22.02 -20.98
N ARG A 214 17.84 -22.81 -20.18
CA ARG A 214 16.45 -22.53 -19.79
C ARG A 214 16.41 -21.31 -18.88
N VAL A 215 15.50 -20.40 -19.19
CA VAL A 215 15.23 -19.20 -18.38
C VAL A 215 14.09 -19.51 -17.42
N HIS A 216 14.36 -19.29 -16.13
CA HIS A 216 13.41 -19.53 -15.05
C HIS A 216 12.82 -18.22 -14.52
N ALA A 217 11.84 -18.32 -13.62
CA ALA A 217 11.31 -17.17 -12.90
C ALA A 217 12.44 -16.51 -12.08
N PRO A 218 12.47 -15.16 -11.98
CA PRO A 218 11.45 -14.22 -12.44
C PRO A 218 11.55 -13.81 -13.92
N TYR A 219 12.71 -14.00 -14.58
CA TYR A 219 12.96 -13.51 -15.94
C TYR A 219 12.03 -14.11 -16.99
N LYS A 220 11.67 -15.38 -16.83
CA LYS A 220 10.67 -16.06 -17.67
C LYS A 220 9.36 -15.26 -17.77
N ASN A 221 8.87 -14.75 -16.63
CA ASN A 221 7.60 -14.02 -16.57
C ASN A 221 7.71 -12.64 -17.23
N ILE A 222 8.88 -11.99 -17.09
CA ILE A 222 9.17 -10.71 -17.76
C ILE A 222 9.11 -10.88 -19.28
N VAL A 223 9.78 -11.91 -19.80
CA VAL A 223 9.85 -12.21 -21.24
C VAL A 223 8.48 -12.54 -21.81
N LEU A 224 7.71 -13.38 -21.12
CA LEU A 224 6.33 -13.66 -21.51
C LEU A 224 5.50 -12.38 -21.52
N GLY A 225 5.60 -11.54 -20.50
CA GLY A 225 4.89 -10.26 -20.45
C GLY A 225 5.23 -9.35 -21.62
N ILE A 226 6.53 -9.12 -21.89
CA ILE A 226 6.97 -8.30 -23.03
C ILE A 226 6.43 -8.88 -24.33
N TRP A 227 6.53 -10.20 -24.53
CA TRP A 227 6.06 -10.83 -25.74
C TRP A 227 4.55 -10.65 -25.95
N HIS A 228 3.72 -10.80 -24.91
CA HIS A 228 2.28 -10.57 -25.03
C HIS A 228 1.95 -9.10 -25.31
N ASP A 229 2.72 -8.17 -24.74
CA ASP A 229 2.49 -6.72 -24.84
C ASP A 229 3.14 -6.07 -26.06
N ARG A 230 3.88 -6.82 -26.90
CA ARG A 230 4.80 -6.29 -27.92
C ARG A 230 4.20 -5.37 -28.99
N PHE A 231 2.87 -5.37 -29.12
CA PHE A 231 2.11 -4.52 -30.05
C PHE A 231 1.15 -3.55 -29.34
N ILE A 232 1.18 -3.51 -28.01
CA ILE A 232 0.35 -2.65 -27.18
C ILE A 232 1.05 -1.31 -27.01
N ASN A 233 0.38 -0.21 -27.36
CA ASN A 233 0.86 1.12 -27.03
C ASN A 233 0.33 1.57 -25.66
N TYR A 234 1.08 2.48 -25.04
CA TYR A 234 0.74 3.04 -23.74
C TYR A 234 0.49 4.54 -23.89
N TRP A 235 -0.57 5.02 -23.27
CA TRP A 235 -1.04 6.41 -23.42
C TRP A 235 -1.33 7.07 -22.07
N VAL A 236 -1.12 8.38 -22.00
CA VAL A 236 -1.70 9.24 -20.96
C VAL A 236 -2.88 10.00 -21.57
N PHE A 237 -4.05 9.82 -20.97
CA PHE A 237 -5.26 10.56 -21.30
C PHE A 237 -5.51 11.56 -20.17
N GLN A 238 -5.34 12.84 -20.51
CA GLN A 238 -5.29 13.93 -19.56
C GLN A 238 -6.56 14.77 -19.61
N CYS A 239 -7.10 15.13 -18.43
CA CYS A 239 -8.28 15.97 -18.28
C CYS A 239 -8.04 17.09 -17.25
N ASN A 240 -8.69 18.24 -17.47
CA ASN A 240 -8.74 19.35 -16.53
C ASN A 240 -10.08 19.32 -15.76
N PRO A 241 -10.07 19.14 -14.42
CA PRO A 241 -11.29 19.18 -13.59
C PRO A 241 -12.06 20.51 -13.64
N ALA A 242 -11.39 21.58 -14.09
CA ALA A 242 -12.06 22.86 -14.33
C ALA A 242 -13.05 22.78 -15.52
N GLU A 243 -12.87 21.84 -16.45
CA GLU A 243 -13.65 21.72 -17.69
C GLU A 243 -14.59 20.50 -17.71
N PHE A 244 -14.22 19.40 -17.03
CA PHE A 244 -15.02 18.17 -16.98
C PHE A 244 -15.06 17.56 -15.57
N ASP A 245 -16.25 17.17 -15.11
CA ASP A 245 -16.45 16.54 -13.80
C ASP A 245 -16.17 15.02 -13.84
N TYR A 246 -14.89 14.69 -13.86
CA TYR A 246 -14.40 13.31 -13.92
C TYR A 246 -14.88 12.44 -12.74
N ALA A 247 -14.87 12.99 -11.51
CA ALA A 247 -15.22 12.23 -10.31
C ALA A 247 -16.68 11.76 -10.39
N LYS A 248 -17.59 12.63 -10.85
CA LYS A 248 -18.99 12.28 -11.08
C LYS A 248 -19.16 11.32 -12.26
N ALA A 249 -18.38 11.48 -13.35
CA ALA A 249 -18.44 10.59 -14.51
C ALA A 249 -18.13 9.13 -14.13
N VAL A 250 -17.09 8.92 -13.32
CA VAL A 250 -16.72 7.57 -12.88
C VAL A 250 -17.69 7.03 -11.82
N LYS A 251 -18.09 7.84 -10.82
CA LYS A 251 -19.02 7.39 -9.76
C LYS A 251 -20.40 7.02 -10.30
N SER A 252 -20.85 7.70 -11.35
CA SER A 252 -22.11 7.40 -12.03
C SER A 252 -21.97 6.39 -13.16
N ASN A 253 -20.78 5.79 -13.34
CA ASN A 253 -20.47 4.81 -14.40
C ASN A 253 -20.82 5.29 -15.82
N LEU A 254 -20.50 6.55 -16.13
CA LEU A 254 -20.80 7.21 -17.40
C LEU A 254 -19.60 7.28 -18.35
N LEU A 255 -18.42 6.86 -17.88
CA LEU A 255 -17.17 6.99 -18.62
C LEU A 255 -16.90 5.75 -19.49
N HIS A 256 -17.31 5.80 -20.76
CA HIS A 256 -17.17 4.70 -21.73
C HIS A 256 -16.31 5.05 -22.95
N ASP A 257 -16.02 6.33 -23.15
CA ASP A 257 -15.22 6.85 -24.24
C ASP A 257 -14.36 8.02 -23.75
N TRP A 258 -13.36 8.38 -24.55
CA TRP A 258 -12.48 9.51 -24.25
C TRP A 258 -12.06 10.24 -25.51
N THR A 259 -12.03 11.57 -25.44
CA THR A 259 -11.64 12.42 -26.57
C THR A 259 -10.18 12.24 -26.97
N VAL A 260 -9.96 12.08 -28.28
CA VAL A 260 -8.65 11.93 -28.91
C VAL A 260 -8.36 13.14 -29.79
N ALA A 261 -7.53 14.05 -29.29
CA ALA A 261 -7.09 15.24 -30.02
C ALA A 261 -5.78 15.04 -30.79
N ALA A 262 -5.00 14.01 -30.44
CA ALA A 262 -3.70 13.70 -31.04
C ALA A 262 -3.49 12.18 -31.13
N HIS A 263 -2.58 11.76 -32.02
CA HIS A 263 -2.17 10.35 -32.17
C HIS A 263 -3.29 9.37 -32.61
N LYS A 264 -4.35 9.85 -33.26
CA LYS A 264 -5.49 9.03 -33.71
C LYS A 264 -5.11 7.78 -34.51
N ASP A 265 -4.11 7.86 -35.39
CA ASP A 265 -3.71 6.74 -36.25
C ASP A 265 -2.83 5.71 -35.52
N LYS A 266 -2.42 6.02 -34.29
CA LYS A 266 -1.56 5.18 -33.45
C LYS A 266 -2.31 4.54 -32.29
N ILE A 267 -3.36 5.19 -31.78
CA ILE A 267 -4.20 4.65 -30.71
C ILE A 267 -5.05 3.52 -31.31
N LYS A 268 -4.94 2.32 -30.75
CA LYS A 268 -5.63 1.12 -31.23
C LYS A 268 -6.29 0.35 -30.08
N THR A 269 -7.25 -0.47 -30.43
CA THR A 269 -7.89 -1.43 -29.53
C THR A 269 -6.84 -2.27 -28.79
N ASN A 270 -7.08 -2.52 -27.50
CA ASN A 270 -6.17 -3.13 -26.52
C ASN A 270 -5.01 -2.27 -26.00
N ASP A 271 -4.77 -1.07 -26.54
CA ASP A 271 -3.81 -0.15 -25.95
C ASP A 271 -4.15 0.17 -24.49
N LYS A 272 -3.12 0.48 -23.70
CA LYS A 272 -3.24 0.75 -22.27
C LYS A 272 -3.23 2.24 -22.00
N VAL A 273 -4.07 2.69 -21.08
CA VAL A 273 -4.29 4.11 -20.81
C VAL A 273 -4.11 4.42 -19.33
N ILE A 274 -3.37 5.49 -19.05
CA ILE A 274 -3.26 6.16 -17.75
C ILE A 274 -4.19 7.36 -17.79
N LEU A 275 -5.26 7.33 -17.00
CA LEU A 275 -6.18 8.47 -16.88
C LEU A 275 -5.65 9.45 -15.83
N TRP A 276 -5.39 10.67 -16.28
CA TRP A 276 -4.66 11.68 -15.52
C TRP A 276 -5.47 12.97 -15.38
N LEU A 277 -5.59 13.48 -14.16
CA LEU A 277 -6.16 14.80 -13.91
C LEU A 277 -5.06 15.84 -13.72
N THR A 278 -5.28 17.05 -14.21
CA THR A 278 -4.38 18.21 -14.01
C THR A 278 -4.91 19.14 -12.91
N GLY A 279 -4.14 20.19 -12.60
CA GLY A 279 -4.50 21.19 -11.59
C GLY A 279 -3.95 20.86 -10.19
N LYS A 280 -4.61 21.39 -9.15
CA LYS A 280 -4.11 21.32 -7.75
C LYS A 280 -3.93 19.89 -7.23
N ARG A 281 -4.75 18.95 -7.70
CA ARG A 281 -4.67 17.53 -7.35
C ARG A 281 -4.24 16.71 -8.56
N ALA A 282 -3.20 17.15 -9.26
CA ALA A 282 -2.74 16.43 -10.43
C ALA A 282 -2.25 15.01 -10.07
N GLY A 283 -2.61 14.01 -10.88
CA GLY A 283 -2.26 12.62 -10.60
C GLY A 283 -2.97 11.60 -11.47
N CYS A 284 -2.66 10.32 -11.26
CA CYS A 284 -3.33 9.20 -11.90
C CYS A 284 -4.57 8.81 -11.10
N TYR A 285 -5.73 8.81 -11.77
CA TYR A 285 -7.04 8.57 -11.17
C TYR A 285 -7.69 7.27 -11.65
N ALA A 286 -7.17 6.67 -12.72
CA ALA A 286 -7.53 5.32 -13.14
C ALA A 286 -6.51 4.78 -14.14
N LEU A 287 -6.51 3.46 -14.29
CA LEU A 287 -5.92 2.78 -15.44
C LEU A 287 -7.05 2.18 -16.29
N ALA A 288 -6.90 2.26 -17.61
CA ALA A 288 -7.90 1.81 -18.56
C ALA A 288 -7.27 1.05 -19.74
N ARG A 289 -8.13 0.45 -20.56
CA ARG A 289 -7.79 -0.15 -21.85
C ARG A 289 -8.69 0.43 -22.94
N ILE A 290 -8.14 0.60 -24.14
CA ILE A 290 -8.93 0.97 -25.32
C ILE A 290 -9.79 -0.21 -25.77
N THR A 291 -11.09 0.00 -25.89
CA THR A 291 -12.06 -1.01 -26.35
C THR A 291 -12.42 -0.88 -27.83
N ASN A 292 -12.35 0.34 -28.37
CA ASN A 292 -12.60 0.63 -29.78
C ASN A 292 -11.64 1.69 -30.28
N ASP A 293 -11.20 1.56 -31.54
CA ASP A 293 -10.36 2.53 -32.23
C ASP A 293 -11.02 3.92 -32.28
N PRO A 294 -10.23 5.02 -32.34
CA PRO A 294 -10.77 6.36 -32.40
C PRO A 294 -11.72 6.57 -33.59
N ALA A 295 -12.99 6.89 -33.31
CA ALA A 295 -14.02 7.13 -34.31
C ALA A 295 -14.80 8.42 -34.03
N GLU A 296 -15.43 8.99 -35.04
CA GLU A 296 -16.35 10.12 -34.84
C GLU A 296 -17.62 9.60 -34.16
N THR A 297 -17.81 10.02 -32.91
CA THR A 297 -18.96 9.61 -32.10
C THR A 297 -19.86 10.81 -31.80
N GLY A 298 -21.18 10.56 -31.74
CA GLY A 298 -22.19 11.55 -31.37
C GLY A 298 -22.23 11.86 -29.87
N ILE A 299 -23.43 12.12 -29.33
CA ILE A 299 -23.65 12.48 -27.92
C ILE A 299 -23.23 11.34 -26.99
N SER A 300 -22.24 11.57 -26.13
CA SER A 300 -21.84 10.61 -25.10
C SER A 300 -22.64 10.82 -23.80
N PRO A 301 -22.87 9.78 -22.99
CA PRO A 301 -23.65 9.86 -21.74
C PRO A 301 -23.11 10.88 -20.73
N ASP A 302 -21.81 11.12 -20.74
CA ASP A 302 -21.08 12.05 -19.88
C ASP A 302 -21.10 13.51 -20.38
N ASN A 303 -21.67 13.79 -21.57
CA ASN A 303 -21.64 15.14 -22.17
C ASN A 303 -22.15 16.25 -21.24
N HIS A 304 -23.13 15.94 -20.38
CA HIS A 304 -23.69 16.88 -19.41
C HIS A 304 -22.74 17.24 -18.24
N LEU A 305 -21.60 16.56 -18.13
CA LEU A 305 -20.56 16.80 -17.11
C LEU A 305 -19.46 17.75 -17.60
N TRP A 306 -19.52 18.15 -18.88
CA TRP A 306 -18.67 19.20 -19.43
C TRP A 306 -19.23 20.59 -19.09
N LYS A 307 -18.37 21.51 -18.67
CA LYS A 307 -18.79 22.88 -18.31
C LYS A 307 -18.97 23.79 -19.53
N SER A 308 -18.53 23.35 -20.71
CA SER A 308 -18.75 23.97 -22.01
C SER A 308 -19.19 22.88 -23.01
N GLU A 309 -19.97 23.25 -24.04
CA GLU A 309 -20.40 22.27 -25.04
C GLU A 309 -19.18 21.56 -25.66
N PRO A 310 -19.08 20.23 -25.54
CA PRO A 310 -17.96 19.51 -26.09
C PRO A 310 -18.02 19.62 -27.62
N LYS A 311 -16.93 20.08 -28.24
CA LYS A 311 -16.80 20.02 -29.71
C LYS A 311 -16.93 18.55 -30.13
N ILE A 312 -17.73 18.28 -31.17
CA ILE A 312 -17.74 16.98 -31.84
C ILE A 312 -16.29 16.64 -32.17
N SER A 313 -15.83 15.54 -31.59
CA SER A 313 -14.43 15.16 -31.62
C SER A 313 -14.32 13.65 -31.76
N LEU A 314 -13.21 13.23 -32.35
CA LEU A 314 -12.84 11.82 -32.46
C LEU A 314 -12.67 11.26 -31.04
N LYS A 315 -13.33 10.14 -30.72
CA LYS A 315 -13.23 9.49 -29.41
C LYS A 315 -12.83 8.03 -29.54
N ALA A 316 -12.04 7.55 -28.59
CA ALA A 316 -11.73 6.13 -28.43
C ALA A 316 -12.58 5.54 -27.31
N GLY A 317 -13.08 4.31 -27.51
CA GLY A 317 -13.77 3.58 -26.44
C GLY A 317 -12.78 3.22 -25.34
N ILE A 318 -13.18 3.36 -24.07
CA ILE A 318 -12.35 3.00 -22.92
C ILE A 318 -13.11 2.13 -21.92
N GLU A 319 -12.37 1.23 -21.29
CA GLU A 319 -12.83 0.42 -20.16
C GLU A 319 -11.86 0.59 -19.00
N LEU A 320 -12.38 0.97 -17.83
CA LEU A 320 -11.56 1.10 -16.63
C LEU A 320 -11.13 -0.28 -16.13
N THR A 321 -9.82 -0.47 -15.97
CA THR A 321 -9.24 -1.68 -15.38
C THR A 321 -8.97 -1.50 -13.88
N HIS A 322 -8.66 -0.27 -13.46
CA HIS A 322 -8.41 0.09 -12.06
C HIS A 322 -8.99 1.48 -11.80
N ASN A 323 -9.89 1.61 -10.82
CA ASN A 323 -10.51 2.87 -10.45
C ASN A 323 -9.86 3.42 -9.17
N LEU A 324 -9.31 4.64 -9.23
CA LEU A 324 -8.61 5.29 -8.14
C LEU A 324 -9.24 6.65 -7.78
N VAL A 325 -10.51 6.88 -8.13
CA VAL A 325 -11.17 8.18 -7.93
C VAL A 325 -11.10 8.65 -6.48
N ASP A 326 -11.33 7.75 -5.53
CA ASP A 326 -11.33 8.10 -4.11
C ASP A 326 -9.90 8.14 -3.51
N ASN A 327 -8.96 7.37 -4.09
CA ASN A 327 -7.57 7.28 -3.64
C ASN A 327 -6.56 7.38 -4.81
N PRO A 328 -6.43 8.56 -5.44
CA PRO A 328 -5.59 8.73 -6.63
C PRO A 328 -4.10 8.72 -6.30
N LEU A 329 -3.28 8.26 -7.26
CA LEU A 329 -1.83 8.42 -7.18
C LEU A 329 -1.45 9.84 -7.58
N LEU A 330 -1.38 10.74 -6.59
CA LEU A 330 -1.06 12.15 -6.80
C LEU A 330 0.38 12.32 -7.29
N TRP A 331 0.57 13.12 -8.34
CA TRP A 331 1.86 13.34 -8.99
C TRP A 331 2.94 13.81 -8.02
N GLN A 332 2.57 14.72 -7.11
CA GLN A 332 3.47 15.24 -6.08
C GLN A 332 4.09 14.13 -5.20
N ASN A 333 3.40 12.99 -5.04
CA ASN A 333 3.84 11.85 -4.24
C ASN A 333 4.67 10.86 -5.07
N ILE A 334 4.37 10.71 -6.36
CA ILE A 334 4.97 9.67 -7.21
C ILE A 334 6.02 10.19 -8.19
N LYS A 335 6.20 11.50 -8.37
CA LYS A 335 7.12 12.11 -9.35
C LYS A 335 8.57 11.66 -9.25
N SER A 336 9.03 11.28 -8.04
CA SER A 336 10.40 10.81 -7.79
C SER A 336 10.54 9.28 -7.88
N THR A 337 9.49 8.57 -8.29
CA THR A 337 9.53 7.11 -8.43
C THR A 337 10.36 6.73 -9.64
N LYS A 338 11.36 5.86 -9.42
CA LYS A 338 12.19 5.32 -10.50
C LYS A 338 11.31 4.58 -11.52
N GLY A 339 11.43 4.93 -12.80
CA GLY A 339 10.59 4.44 -13.90
C GLY A 339 9.47 5.39 -14.33
N LEU A 340 9.24 6.50 -13.62
CA LEU A 340 8.33 7.58 -14.02
C LEU A 340 9.06 8.84 -14.50
N GLU A 341 10.37 8.73 -14.71
CA GLU A 341 11.13 9.80 -15.33
C GLU A 341 10.52 10.11 -16.72
N GLU A 342 10.43 11.39 -17.06
CA GLU A 342 9.94 11.85 -18.36
C GLU A 342 8.49 11.50 -18.71
N LEU A 343 7.68 11.05 -17.73
CA LEU A 343 6.24 10.84 -17.95
C LEU A 343 5.59 12.15 -18.40
N LYS A 344 4.96 12.13 -19.58
CA LYS A 344 4.36 13.32 -20.22
C LYS A 344 3.02 13.68 -19.58
N VAL A 345 3.07 14.38 -18.46
CA VAL A 345 1.90 14.85 -17.71
C VAL A 345 1.99 16.34 -17.39
N GLY A 346 0.84 17.02 -17.28
CA GLY A 346 0.76 18.45 -17.01
C GLY A 346 1.09 19.36 -18.21
N ASN A 347 1.38 18.78 -19.38
CA ASN A 347 1.64 19.51 -20.62
C ASN A 347 0.33 20.00 -21.27
N GLN A 348 0.42 21.00 -22.16
CA GLN A 348 -0.73 21.40 -22.99
C GLN A 348 -1.14 20.24 -23.93
N GLY A 349 -2.42 19.86 -23.89
CA GLY A 349 -2.98 18.75 -24.66
C GLY A 349 -3.67 17.69 -23.78
N THR A 350 -4.27 16.70 -24.44
CA THR A 350 -5.14 15.68 -23.81
C THR A 350 -4.65 14.24 -24.00
N ASN A 351 -3.83 13.94 -25.01
CA ASN A 351 -3.38 12.59 -25.31
C ASN A 351 -1.87 12.58 -25.56
N PHE A 352 -1.12 11.84 -24.75
CA PHE A 352 0.34 11.75 -24.84
C PHE A 352 0.80 10.29 -24.84
N SER A 353 1.94 10.00 -25.47
CA SER A 353 2.59 8.70 -25.39
C SER A 353 3.13 8.43 -23.97
N ALA A 354 2.95 7.23 -23.46
CA ALA A 354 3.62 6.68 -22.28
C ALA A 354 4.49 5.46 -22.67
N THR A 355 5.31 4.99 -21.75
CA THR A 355 6.11 3.77 -21.93
C THR A 355 5.54 2.59 -21.14
N ARG A 356 5.92 1.36 -21.53
CA ARG A 356 5.53 0.14 -20.82
C ARG A 356 5.99 0.17 -19.37
N LYS A 357 7.24 0.61 -19.16
CA LYS A 357 7.86 0.77 -17.85
C LYS A 357 7.08 1.75 -16.96
N GLN A 358 6.63 2.88 -17.52
CA GLN A 358 5.85 3.87 -16.78
C GLN A 358 4.50 3.31 -16.32
N TYR A 359 3.74 2.70 -17.23
CA TYR A 359 2.43 2.11 -16.92
C TYR A 359 2.55 1.02 -15.83
N HIS A 360 3.50 0.10 -16.00
CA HIS A 360 3.70 -0.98 -15.03
C HIS A 360 4.24 -0.50 -13.68
N THR A 361 4.98 0.62 -13.65
CA THR A 361 5.40 1.24 -12.39
C THR A 361 4.19 1.77 -11.64
N LEU A 362 3.24 2.44 -12.32
CA LEU A 362 1.98 2.87 -11.71
C LEU A 362 1.12 1.68 -11.27
N LEU A 363 1.01 0.64 -12.11
CA LEU A 363 0.26 -0.58 -11.77
C LEU A 363 0.81 -1.22 -10.49
N LYS A 364 2.13 -1.36 -10.35
CA LYS A 364 2.75 -1.89 -9.13
C LYS A 364 2.47 -1.03 -7.90
N LEU A 365 2.46 0.29 -8.04
CA LEU A 365 2.12 1.19 -6.94
C LEU A 365 0.65 1.02 -6.51
N ILE A 366 -0.25 0.86 -7.50
CA ILE A 366 -1.67 0.57 -7.26
C ILE A 366 -1.79 -0.77 -6.55
N GLU A 367 -1.21 -1.84 -7.09
CA GLU A 367 -1.27 -3.18 -6.53
C GLU A 367 -0.65 -3.24 -5.12
N ALA A 368 0.46 -2.55 -4.87
CA ALA A 368 1.05 -2.45 -3.54
C ALA A 368 0.13 -1.71 -2.56
N ASN A 369 -0.49 -0.60 -2.99
CA ASN A 369 -1.50 0.10 -2.20
C ASN A 369 -2.73 -0.78 -1.96
N THR A 370 -3.19 -1.53 -2.97
CA THR A 370 -4.32 -2.45 -2.88
C THR A 370 -4.01 -3.67 -2.03
N GLN A 371 -2.78 -4.21 -2.03
CA GLN A 371 -2.36 -5.31 -1.16
C GLN A 371 -2.22 -4.85 0.30
N ASN A 372 -1.76 -3.63 0.53
CA ASN A 372 -1.79 -3.01 1.85
C ASN A 372 -3.22 -2.70 2.32
N MET A 373 -4.13 -2.32 1.40
CA MET A 373 -5.56 -2.11 1.67
C MET A 373 -6.37 -3.42 1.76
N GLY A 374 -5.87 -4.53 1.21
CA GLY A 374 -6.56 -5.81 1.08
C GLY A 374 -6.28 -6.80 2.21
N LYS A 375 -5.36 -6.48 3.14
CA LYS A 375 -5.36 -7.15 4.44
C LYS A 375 -6.58 -6.66 5.19
N LYS A 376 -7.65 -7.46 5.20
CA LYS A 376 -8.76 -7.26 6.13
C LYS A 376 -8.17 -7.18 7.53
N LEU A 377 -8.39 -6.05 8.21
CA LEU A 377 -7.94 -5.86 9.58
C LEU A 377 -8.53 -7.02 10.42
N ASP A 378 -7.70 -7.95 10.85
CA ASP A 378 -8.09 -9.13 11.66
C ASP A 378 -8.27 -8.75 13.14
N LEU A 379 -8.98 -7.64 13.36
CA LEU A 379 -9.29 -7.06 14.65
C LEU A 379 -10.69 -6.47 14.62
N TYR A 380 -11.43 -6.71 15.69
CA TYR A 380 -12.68 -6.01 15.96
C TYR A 380 -12.37 -4.62 16.50
N ILE A 381 -13.34 -3.70 16.38
CA ILE A 381 -13.17 -2.29 16.77
C ILE A 381 -12.78 -2.11 18.25
N ASN A 382 -13.09 -3.10 19.09
CA ASN A 382 -12.57 -3.21 20.45
C ASN A 382 -11.88 -4.56 20.61
N THR A 383 -10.56 -4.58 20.77
CA THR A 383 -9.80 -5.82 20.93
C THR A 383 -8.80 -5.72 22.08
N ILE A 384 -8.67 -6.77 22.89
CA ILE A 384 -7.62 -6.93 23.90
C ILE A 384 -6.74 -8.12 23.50
N LEU A 385 -5.48 -7.85 23.19
CA LEU A 385 -4.44 -8.86 23.03
C LEU A 385 -3.97 -9.31 24.41
N TYR A 386 -4.27 -10.55 24.79
CA TYR A 386 -3.97 -11.03 26.14
C TYR A 386 -3.13 -12.30 26.14
N GLY A 387 -2.34 -12.49 27.21
CA GLY A 387 -1.61 -13.73 27.43
C GLY A 387 -0.40 -13.57 28.33
N PRO A 388 0.38 -14.65 28.49
CA PRO A 388 1.55 -14.67 29.37
C PRO A 388 2.66 -13.68 28.97
N PRO A 389 3.57 -13.33 29.89
CA PRO A 389 4.73 -12.49 29.59
C PRO A 389 5.61 -13.06 28.46
N GLY A 390 6.10 -12.18 27.58
CA GLY A 390 7.02 -12.55 26.50
C GLY A 390 6.36 -13.20 25.28
N THR A 391 5.02 -13.21 25.15
CA THR A 391 4.34 -13.76 23.95
C THR A 391 4.21 -12.78 22.78
N GLY A 392 4.93 -11.64 22.84
CA GLY A 392 4.98 -10.68 21.73
C GLY A 392 3.77 -9.77 21.59
N LYS A 393 2.94 -9.58 22.64
CA LYS A 393 1.76 -8.67 22.60
C LYS A 393 2.08 -7.27 22.08
N THR A 394 3.01 -6.56 22.75
CA THR A 394 3.45 -5.20 22.35
C THR A 394 4.07 -5.21 20.95
N TYR A 395 4.77 -6.28 20.58
CA TYR A 395 5.31 -6.43 19.23
C TYR A 395 4.21 -6.56 18.16
N LYS A 396 3.19 -7.41 18.39
CA LYS A 396 2.02 -7.51 17.48
C LYS A 396 1.24 -6.19 17.43
N LEU A 397 1.15 -5.47 18.53
CA LEU A 397 0.55 -4.13 18.58
C LEU A 397 1.30 -3.15 17.66
N ASN A 398 2.63 -3.05 17.78
CA ASN A 398 3.45 -2.21 16.89
C ASN A 398 3.31 -2.63 15.41
N GLN A 399 3.19 -3.93 15.13
CA GLN A 399 2.91 -4.39 13.76
C GLN A 399 1.57 -3.88 13.24
N TYR A 400 0.53 -3.86 14.08
CA TYR A 400 -0.77 -3.32 13.72
C TYR A 400 -0.70 -1.80 13.45
N GLU A 401 -0.01 -1.05 14.31
CA GLU A 401 0.27 0.38 14.10
C GLU A 401 0.89 0.64 12.74
N GLU A 402 2.00 -0.03 12.45
CA GLU A 402 2.79 0.18 11.24
C GLU A 402 2.05 -0.26 9.97
N THR A 403 1.28 -1.34 10.05
CA THR A 403 0.65 -1.97 8.88
C THR A 403 -0.65 -1.27 8.49
N TYR A 404 -1.46 -0.89 9.48
CA TYR A 404 -2.84 -0.46 9.23
C TYR A 404 -3.11 1.01 9.58
N PHE A 405 -2.37 1.59 10.52
CA PHE A 405 -2.63 2.93 11.03
C PHE A 405 -1.50 3.93 10.74
N THR A 406 -0.57 3.55 9.86
CA THR A 406 0.57 4.39 9.48
C THR A 406 0.63 4.55 7.96
N ASP A 407 0.38 5.75 7.47
CA ASP A 407 0.56 6.05 6.04
C ASP A 407 2.04 6.31 5.75
N ARG A 408 2.66 5.43 4.97
CA ARG A 408 4.04 5.59 4.48
C ARG A 408 4.02 6.40 3.18
N GLY A 409 4.89 7.41 3.08
CA GLY A 409 5.09 8.17 1.84
C GLY A 409 4.31 9.48 1.71
N VAL A 410 3.88 10.10 2.81
CA VAL A 410 3.29 11.45 2.79
C VAL A 410 4.41 12.49 2.82
N THR A 411 4.51 13.30 1.76
CA THR A 411 5.26 14.55 1.79
C THR A 411 4.44 15.59 2.55
N ASN A 412 4.84 15.91 3.77
CA ASN A 412 4.27 17.05 4.49
C ASN A 412 4.57 18.34 3.73
N SER A 413 3.61 19.25 3.66
CA SER A 413 3.88 20.58 3.11
C SER A 413 4.97 21.25 3.95
N ALA A 414 5.78 22.12 3.36
CA ALA A 414 6.79 22.88 4.10
C ALA A 414 6.17 23.63 5.30
N GLU A 415 4.90 24.01 5.18
CA GLU A 415 4.11 24.66 6.24
C GLU A 415 3.76 23.71 7.40
N ASP A 416 3.39 22.46 7.12
CA ASP A 416 3.02 21.48 8.16
C ASP A 416 4.24 20.97 8.95
N VAL A 417 5.38 20.77 8.27
CA VAL A 417 6.65 20.45 8.93
C VAL A 417 7.06 21.60 9.85
N LEU A 418 6.93 22.84 9.37
CA LEU A 418 7.26 24.02 10.15
C LEU A 418 6.31 24.18 11.35
N LYS A 419 5.01 23.90 11.20
CA LYS A 419 4.03 23.87 12.30
C LYS A 419 4.44 22.89 13.40
N GLY A 420 4.79 21.66 13.04
CA GLY A 420 5.23 20.64 14.00
C GLY A 420 6.46 21.07 14.81
N LYS A 421 7.48 21.60 14.13
CA LYS A 421 8.72 22.07 14.78
C LYS A 421 8.49 23.29 15.68
N VAL A 422 7.74 24.28 15.19
CA VAL A 422 7.54 25.56 15.89
C VAL A 422 6.52 25.42 17.04
N ASN A 423 5.61 24.44 16.99
CA ASN A 423 4.67 24.19 18.08
C ASN A 423 5.33 23.72 19.37
N ALA A 424 6.49 23.08 19.30
CA ALA A 424 7.26 22.64 20.47
C ALA A 424 7.84 23.80 21.32
N TYR A 425 7.96 25.01 20.75
CA TYR A 425 8.61 26.15 21.42
C TYR A 425 7.60 27.16 21.99
N PRO A 426 7.87 27.81 23.14
CA PRO A 426 7.07 28.94 23.61
C PRO A 426 7.00 30.07 22.57
N PHE A 427 5.85 30.73 22.44
CA PHE A 427 5.63 31.71 21.36
C PHE A 427 6.61 32.91 21.41
N TRP A 428 7.02 33.36 22.59
CA TRP A 428 8.03 34.42 22.71
C TRP A 428 9.40 34.01 22.17
N LYS A 429 9.80 32.73 22.28
CA LYS A 429 11.05 32.22 21.68
C LYS A 429 10.99 32.24 20.15
N VAL A 430 9.84 31.91 19.58
CA VAL A 430 9.61 31.98 18.12
C VAL A 430 9.71 33.42 17.62
N LEU A 431 9.13 34.39 18.35
CA LEU A 431 9.28 35.82 18.05
C LEU A 431 10.74 36.28 18.19
N GLY A 432 11.43 35.80 19.21
CA GLY A 432 12.87 36.00 19.41
C GLY A 432 13.69 35.49 18.23
N ALA A 433 13.40 34.30 17.73
CA ALA A 433 14.13 33.72 16.61
C ALA A 433 13.92 34.52 15.32
N VAL A 434 12.70 34.98 15.05
CA VAL A 434 12.37 35.81 13.88
C VAL A 434 13.05 37.18 13.93
N LEU A 435 13.10 37.81 15.11
CA LEU A 435 13.80 39.09 15.30
C LEU A 435 15.33 38.92 15.35
N GLY A 436 15.81 37.77 15.83
CA GLY A 436 17.22 37.43 15.91
C GLY A 436 17.84 37.01 14.59
N SER A 437 17.05 36.43 13.67
CA SER A 437 17.52 36.01 12.35
C SER A 437 17.70 37.17 11.36
N ARG A 438 17.30 38.40 11.74
CA ARG A 438 17.47 39.60 10.91
C ARG A 438 18.28 40.65 11.65
N SER A 439 19.16 41.34 10.91
CA SER A 439 19.97 42.44 11.45
C SER A 439 19.19 43.74 11.69
N ALA A 440 17.95 43.86 11.21
CA ALA A 440 17.15 45.08 11.24
C ALA A 440 15.89 44.92 12.10
N SER A 441 15.43 46.02 12.72
CA SER A 441 14.18 46.05 13.49
C SER A 441 12.95 45.90 12.60
N MET A 442 11.90 45.23 13.10
CA MET A 442 10.70 44.88 12.34
C MET A 442 9.42 45.45 12.97
N SER A 443 8.47 45.89 12.16
CA SER A 443 7.11 46.21 12.60
C SER A 443 6.30 44.94 12.86
N VAL A 444 5.23 45.04 13.65
CA VAL A 444 4.32 43.90 13.92
C VAL A 444 3.73 43.31 12.63
N SER A 445 3.47 44.15 11.61
CA SER A 445 2.99 43.68 10.31
C SER A 445 4.03 42.81 9.60
N GLU A 446 5.30 43.21 9.61
CA GLU A 446 6.39 42.42 9.00
C GLU A 446 6.65 41.11 9.75
N ILE A 447 6.49 41.12 11.08
CA ILE A 447 6.60 39.91 11.91
C ILE A 447 5.50 38.91 11.57
N LEU A 448 4.26 39.36 11.36
CA LEU A 448 3.14 38.51 10.97
C LEU A 448 3.31 37.84 9.60
N GLU A 449 4.09 38.44 8.70
CA GLU A 449 4.37 37.86 7.39
C GLU A 449 5.40 36.70 7.44
N SER A 450 6.11 36.55 8.56
CA SER A 450 7.09 35.48 8.76
C SER A 450 6.47 34.07 8.70
N PRO A 451 7.07 33.12 7.95
CA PRO A 451 6.60 31.74 7.88
C PRO A 451 6.46 31.07 9.25
N LEU A 452 7.38 31.32 10.19
CA LEU A 452 7.34 30.75 11.55
C LEU A 452 6.15 31.29 12.35
N ILE A 453 5.83 32.58 12.19
CA ILE A 453 4.73 33.23 12.90
C ILE A 453 3.39 32.75 12.33
N LYS A 454 3.28 32.62 11.01
CA LYS A 454 2.12 32.00 10.36
C LYS A 454 1.92 30.55 10.79
N ALA A 455 3.00 29.78 10.95
CA ALA A 455 2.94 28.40 11.44
C ALA A 455 2.55 28.31 12.93
N LYS A 456 2.95 29.28 13.76
CA LYS A 456 2.66 29.30 15.20
C LYS A 456 1.25 29.80 15.55
N ILE A 457 0.63 30.59 14.68
CA ILE A 457 -0.69 31.18 14.89
C ILE A 457 -1.78 30.22 14.39
N ASN A 458 -2.83 30.02 15.20
CA ASN A 458 -4.02 29.28 14.78
C ASN A 458 -4.77 30.07 13.68
N PRO A 459 -5.09 29.47 12.51
CA PRO A 459 -5.88 30.11 11.46
C PRO A 459 -7.20 30.76 11.94
N ASP A 460 -7.80 30.23 13.01
CA ASP A 460 -9.08 30.71 13.57
C ASP A 460 -8.93 31.82 14.62
N ALA A 461 -7.71 32.32 14.88
CA ALA A 461 -7.50 33.39 15.83
C ALA A 461 -8.15 34.69 15.34
N LYS A 462 -9.18 35.18 16.05
CA LYS A 462 -9.90 36.42 15.70
C LYS A 462 -9.01 37.68 15.63
N THR A 463 -7.87 37.71 16.35
CA THR A 463 -6.96 38.88 16.40
C THR A 463 -5.46 38.51 16.52
N PRO A 464 -4.82 38.00 15.44
CA PRO A 464 -3.42 37.54 15.48
C PRO A 464 -2.43 38.68 15.78
N ARG A 465 -2.72 39.89 15.28
CA ARG A 465 -1.93 41.09 15.53
C ARG A 465 -1.85 41.46 17.02
N ASN A 466 -2.98 41.36 17.74
CA ASN A 466 -3.03 41.69 19.17
C ASN A 466 -2.26 40.68 20.01
N THR A 467 -2.28 39.41 19.61
CA THR A 467 -1.54 38.34 20.28
C THR A 467 -0.04 38.55 20.19
N VAL A 468 0.47 38.79 18.97
CA VAL A 468 1.90 39.09 18.75
C VAL A 468 2.32 40.37 19.49
N TRP A 469 1.51 41.43 19.40
CA TRP A 469 1.78 42.71 20.06
C TRP A 469 1.82 42.60 21.59
N ARG A 470 0.94 41.81 22.19
CA ARG A 470 0.92 41.57 23.64
C ARG A 470 2.18 40.85 24.10
N ILE A 471 2.57 39.78 23.42
CA ILE A 471 3.76 38.98 23.78
C ILE A 471 5.04 39.81 23.60
N LEU A 472 5.16 40.59 22.53
CA LEU A 472 6.32 41.45 22.32
C LEU A 472 6.51 42.45 23.47
N GLN A 473 5.44 43.06 23.97
CA GLN A 473 5.54 43.98 25.10
C GLN A 473 5.83 43.27 26.42
N SER A 474 5.23 42.11 26.65
CA SER A 474 5.50 41.33 27.86
C SER A 474 6.98 40.98 27.98
N TYR A 475 7.70 40.75 26.89
CA TYR A 475 9.13 40.43 26.93
C TYR A 475 10.04 41.62 26.53
N ALA A 476 9.52 42.86 26.60
CA ALA A 476 10.24 44.07 26.22
C ALA A 476 10.90 44.77 27.42
N ASP A 477 12.06 45.39 27.23
CA ASP A 477 12.70 46.18 28.27
C ASP A 477 11.84 47.34 28.80
N SER A 478 12.07 47.72 30.05
CA SER A 478 11.27 48.73 30.75
C SER A 478 11.42 50.15 30.22
N ALA A 479 12.45 50.44 29.42
CA ALA A 479 12.55 51.72 28.75
C ALA A 479 11.75 51.79 27.44
N SER A 480 11.32 50.64 26.88
CA SER A 480 10.65 50.56 25.58
C SER A 480 9.12 50.53 25.63
N THR A 481 8.52 50.24 26.78
CA THR A 481 7.06 50.07 26.92
C THR A 481 6.58 50.52 28.29
N ASP A 482 5.45 51.23 28.35
CA ASP A 482 4.74 51.60 29.60
C ASP A 482 3.95 50.43 30.22
N MET A 483 4.39 49.19 29.97
CA MET A 483 3.75 47.99 30.50
C MET A 483 4.15 47.81 31.97
N ASP A 484 3.15 47.64 32.83
CA ASP A 484 3.33 47.33 34.25
C ASP A 484 4.23 46.10 34.43
N VAL A 485 5.14 46.15 35.41
CA VAL A 485 6.19 45.14 35.65
C VAL A 485 5.58 43.74 35.80
N LYS A 486 4.39 43.65 36.42
CA LYS A 486 3.67 42.39 36.61
C LYS A 486 3.21 41.68 35.34
N TYR A 487 3.15 42.38 34.20
CA TYR A 487 2.79 41.81 32.90
C TYR A 487 4.00 41.49 32.04
N LYS A 488 5.21 41.70 32.59
CA LYS A 488 6.45 41.38 31.92
C LYS A 488 6.86 39.93 32.19
N GLY A 489 7.36 39.26 31.17
CA GLY A 489 7.94 37.94 31.26
C GLY A 489 9.29 37.97 31.98
N PRO A 490 9.82 36.79 32.33
CA PRO A 490 10.98 36.65 33.22
C PRO A 490 12.28 37.08 32.54
N ILE A 491 12.30 37.16 31.21
CA ILE A 491 13.45 37.57 30.41
C ILE A 491 13.05 38.77 29.56
N GLN A 492 13.75 39.89 29.75
CA GLN A 492 13.63 41.05 28.86
C GLN A 492 14.53 40.81 27.66
N LEU A 493 13.90 40.61 26.50
CA LEU A 493 14.59 40.22 25.27
C LEU A 493 14.38 41.23 24.14
N PHE A 494 13.21 41.86 24.11
CA PHE A 494 12.81 42.76 23.04
C PHE A 494 13.04 44.22 23.39
N LYS A 495 13.30 45.03 22.36
CA LYS A 495 13.35 46.48 22.42
C LYS A 495 12.39 47.07 21.41
N LYS A 496 11.62 48.07 21.82
CA LYS A 496 10.74 48.84 20.92
C LYS A 496 11.37 50.19 20.63
N SER A 497 11.47 50.55 19.35
CA SER A 497 11.94 51.87 18.92
C SER A 497 10.79 52.88 18.82
N ASN A 498 11.15 54.17 18.72
CA ASN A 498 10.20 55.28 18.60
C ASN A 498 9.29 55.17 17.36
N ASP A 499 9.72 54.48 16.30
CA ASP A 499 8.94 54.18 15.10
C ASP A 499 8.11 52.87 15.22
N SER A 500 7.90 52.36 16.43
CA SER A 500 7.13 51.15 16.73
C SER A 500 7.65 49.87 16.05
N LYS A 501 8.97 49.79 15.81
CA LYS A 501 9.65 48.56 15.40
C LYS A 501 10.27 47.86 16.59
N TRP A 502 10.49 46.56 16.41
CA TRP A 502 10.95 45.64 17.44
C TRP A 502 12.28 45.02 17.04
N SER A 503 13.19 44.85 17.99
CA SER A 503 14.48 44.18 17.81
C SER A 503 14.88 43.43 19.08
N ILE A 504 15.92 42.59 18.97
CA ILE A 504 16.60 42.00 20.14
C ILE A 504 17.43 43.08 20.83
N LEU A 505 17.47 43.04 22.17
CA LEU A 505 18.34 43.89 22.99
C LEU A 505 19.82 43.61 22.72
N GLU A 506 20.63 44.66 22.63
CA GLU A 506 22.03 44.55 22.20
C GLU A 506 22.87 43.67 23.14
N ASP A 507 22.65 43.78 24.45
CA ASP A 507 23.30 43.00 25.50
C ASP A 507 22.88 41.52 25.49
N LYS A 508 21.77 41.18 24.83
CA LYS A 508 21.25 39.80 24.72
C LYS A 508 21.62 39.11 23.41
N LYS A 509 22.23 39.83 22.46
CA LYS A 509 22.61 39.24 21.16
C LYS A 509 23.71 38.18 21.27
N ALA A 510 24.66 38.35 22.20
CA ALA A 510 25.77 37.42 22.38
C ALA A 510 25.30 36.04 22.89
N ASP A 511 24.32 36.04 23.79
CA ASP A 511 23.79 34.84 24.45
C ASP A 511 22.46 34.37 23.83
N LEU A 512 22.09 34.90 22.66
CA LEU A 512 20.76 34.70 22.07
C LEU A 512 20.48 33.23 21.76
N ALA A 513 21.49 32.49 21.32
CA ALA A 513 21.41 31.06 21.05
C ALA A 513 21.08 30.24 22.32
N ASP A 514 21.68 30.61 23.46
CA ASP A 514 21.42 29.94 24.74
C ASP A 514 20.02 30.28 25.28
N ILE A 515 19.53 31.49 25.02
CA ILE A 515 18.20 31.93 25.45
C ILE A 515 17.08 31.27 24.62
N ILE A 516 17.24 31.22 23.29
CA ILE A 516 16.18 30.85 22.34
C ILE A 516 16.24 29.39 21.88
N ASP A 517 17.43 28.78 21.91
CA ASP A 517 17.82 27.55 21.21
C ASP A 517 18.35 27.82 19.79
N GLN A 518 19.57 27.33 19.52
CA GLN A 518 20.26 27.45 18.23
C GLN A 518 19.44 26.82 17.10
N GLU A 519 18.75 25.70 17.36
CA GLU A 519 17.94 25.02 16.34
C GLU A 519 16.82 25.94 15.83
N LEU A 520 16.17 26.69 16.74
CA LEU A 520 15.08 27.59 16.37
C LEU A 520 15.57 28.83 15.62
N LEU A 521 16.77 29.33 15.93
CA LEU A 521 17.43 30.42 15.18
C LEU A 521 17.77 29.99 13.75
N ASP A 522 18.30 28.78 13.58
CA ASP A 522 18.63 28.23 12.26
C ASP A 522 17.37 28.05 11.40
N ILE A 523 16.28 27.58 12.01
CA ILE A 523 14.96 27.48 11.35
C ILE A 523 14.43 28.85 10.96
N ALA A 524 14.63 29.88 11.78
CA ALA A 524 14.17 31.25 11.50
C ALA A 524 15.03 31.95 10.42
N ALA A 525 16.30 31.59 10.30
CA ALA A 525 17.20 32.11 9.26
C ALA A 525 16.96 31.45 7.90
N ASN A 526 16.66 30.15 7.89
CA ASN A 526 16.28 29.39 6.70
C ASN A 526 14.95 28.64 6.92
N PRO A 527 13.82 29.35 6.94
CA PRO A 527 12.51 28.71 7.04
C PRO A 527 12.35 27.80 5.83
N VAL A 528 12.15 26.50 6.08
CA VAL A 528 12.03 25.42 5.09
C VAL A 528 11.44 25.92 3.75
N GLN A 529 12.29 26.19 2.76
CA GLN A 529 11.87 26.75 1.45
C GLN A 529 11.51 25.66 0.43
N GLN A 530 11.82 24.41 0.74
CA GLN A 530 11.48 23.24 -0.08
C GLN A 530 10.87 22.16 0.81
N PRO A 531 9.92 21.36 0.32
CA PRO A 531 9.44 20.18 1.05
C PRO A 531 10.66 19.35 1.45
N VAL A 532 10.94 19.27 2.75
CA VAL A 532 12.00 18.41 3.26
C VAL A 532 11.61 16.99 2.91
N GLN A 533 12.48 16.27 2.20
CA GLN A 533 12.40 14.80 2.12
C GLN A 533 12.71 14.23 3.51
N SER A 534 11.87 14.51 4.50
CA SER A 534 11.77 13.66 5.67
C SER A 534 10.61 12.72 5.39
N SER A 535 10.90 11.44 5.24
CA SER A 535 9.90 10.39 5.31
C SER A 535 9.26 10.46 6.70
N THR A 536 8.27 11.33 6.86
CA THR A 536 7.47 11.43 8.08
C THR A 536 6.17 10.70 7.81
N PHE A 537 5.90 9.74 8.68
CA PHE A 537 4.71 8.92 8.64
C PHE A 537 3.52 9.74 9.13
N LYS A 538 2.39 9.69 8.43
CA LYS A 538 1.13 10.16 9.02
C LYS A 538 0.57 9.01 9.85
N THR A 539 0.63 9.13 11.16
CA THR A 539 0.02 8.17 12.07
C THR A 539 -1.45 8.53 12.28
N ARG A 540 -2.32 7.53 12.18
CA ARG A 540 -3.75 7.62 12.53
C ARG A 540 -4.01 6.84 13.80
N TYR A 541 -3.12 7.04 14.79
CA TYR A 541 -3.29 6.40 16.07
C TYR A 541 -2.68 7.23 17.20
N ASN A 542 -3.16 6.96 18.41
CA ASN A 542 -2.55 7.38 19.66
C ASN A 542 -2.16 6.13 20.47
N PHE A 543 -1.06 6.22 21.21
CA PHE A 543 -0.60 5.15 22.09
C PHE A 543 -0.50 5.65 23.53
N ILE A 544 -1.01 4.86 24.47
CA ILE A 544 -0.88 5.10 25.90
C ILE A 544 -0.59 3.82 26.66
N THR A 545 -0.08 3.98 27.88
CA THR A 545 0.08 2.88 28.83
C THR A 545 -0.70 3.19 30.09
N PHE A 546 -1.51 2.25 30.56
CA PHE A 546 -2.26 2.40 31.80
C PHE A 546 -1.41 2.10 33.03
N HIS A 547 -1.66 2.86 34.08
CA HIS A 547 -1.04 2.71 35.40
C HIS A 547 -2.07 2.92 36.51
N GLN A 548 -1.76 2.49 37.73
CA GLN A 548 -2.74 2.45 38.84
C GLN A 548 -3.38 3.81 39.18
N LYS A 549 -2.70 4.93 38.91
CA LYS A 549 -3.20 6.29 39.17
C LYS A 549 -3.91 6.94 37.97
N TYR A 550 -4.12 6.21 36.88
CA TYR A 550 -4.77 6.75 35.69
C TYR A 550 -6.26 6.94 35.97
N SER A 551 -6.81 8.11 35.65
CA SER A 551 -8.19 8.47 35.99
C SER A 551 -8.98 8.99 34.79
N TYR A 552 -10.27 9.24 35.01
CA TYR A 552 -11.17 9.83 34.01
C TYR A 552 -10.65 11.19 33.50
N GLU A 553 -10.10 12.00 34.40
CA GLU A 553 -9.62 13.37 34.14
C GLU A 553 -8.43 13.43 33.17
N ASP A 554 -7.64 12.35 33.10
CA ASP A 554 -6.54 12.22 32.13
C ASP A 554 -7.01 11.62 30.81
N PHE A 555 -8.06 10.80 30.85
CA PHE A 555 -8.50 10.00 29.71
C PHE A 555 -9.54 10.71 28.85
N ILE A 556 -10.54 11.34 29.46
CA ILE A 556 -11.69 11.96 28.79
C ILE A 556 -11.60 13.48 28.88
N GLU A 557 -11.77 14.04 30.07
CA GLU A 557 -11.62 15.47 30.35
C GLU A 557 -11.48 15.75 31.84
N GLY A 558 -10.69 16.75 32.19
CA GLY A 558 -10.38 17.06 33.57
C GLY A 558 -10.03 18.52 33.79
N ILE A 559 -10.40 19.03 34.97
CA ILE A 559 -10.05 20.37 35.41
C ILE A 559 -8.63 20.32 35.97
N LYS A 560 -7.70 21.03 35.33
CA LYS A 560 -6.29 21.10 35.75
C LYS A 560 -5.94 22.51 36.19
N PRO A 561 -5.13 22.68 37.25
CA PRO A 561 -4.67 24.00 37.64
C PRO A 561 -3.79 24.58 36.53
N LEU A 562 -4.05 25.83 36.18
CA LEU A 562 -3.09 26.63 35.44
C LEU A 562 -1.95 26.92 36.42
N LEU A 563 -0.83 26.21 36.25
CA LEU A 563 0.41 26.65 36.88
C LEU A 563 0.72 27.99 36.25
N SER A 564 0.46 29.07 36.99
CA SER A 564 1.04 30.36 36.68
C SER A 564 2.53 30.11 36.45
N SER A 565 3.05 30.58 35.32
CA SER A 565 4.49 30.70 35.13
C SER A 565 5.09 31.39 36.37
N GLU A 566 6.40 31.25 36.56
CA GLU A 566 7.18 31.82 37.68
C GLU A 566 7.08 33.37 37.84
N ASP A 567 6.09 34.00 37.20
CA ASP A 567 5.74 35.43 37.16
C ASP A 567 4.41 35.77 37.85
N ALA A 568 3.86 34.92 38.73
CA ALA A 568 2.75 35.37 39.59
C ALA A 568 3.30 36.18 40.77
N GLU A 569 3.38 37.50 40.61
CA GLU A 569 3.51 38.42 41.75
C GLU A 569 2.38 38.15 42.77
N GLU A 570 2.78 38.04 44.03
CA GLU A 570 1.90 37.98 45.19
C GLU A 570 0.93 39.16 45.20
N GLN A 571 -0.26 39.00 44.62
CA GLN A 571 -1.50 39.64 45.08
C GLN A 571 -2.75 39.05 44.41
N SER A 572 -2.95 37.75 44.62
CA SER A 572 -4.23 37.08 44.90
C SER A 572 -3.94 35.59 44.77
N GLY A 573 -3.89 34.86 45.89
CA GLY A 573 -3.62 33.42 45.92
C GLY A 573 -4.77 32.57 45.35
N GLU A 574 -5.45 33.01 44.29
CA GLU A 574 -6.53 32.27 43.66
C GLU A 574 -5.98 31.38 42.54
N LEU A 575 -5.98 30.08 42.84
CA LEU A 575 -5.67 29.01 41.89
C LEU A 575 -6.64 29.09 40.70
N GLN A 576 -6.13 29.36 39.49
CA GLN A 576 -6.93 29.31 38.26
C GLN A 576 -6.96 27.89 37.71
N PHE A 577 -8.07 27.49 37.11
CA PHE A 577 -8.26 26.16 36.56
C PHE A 577 -8.66 26.22 35.09
N GLU A 578 -8.13 25.30 34.28
CA GLU A 578 -8.53 25.09 32.88
C GLU A 578 -9.08 23.68 32.67
N LEU A 579 -10.11 23.56 31.84
CA LEU A 579 -10.62 22.26 31.42
C LEU A 579 -9.74 21.72 30.27
N LYS A 580 -9.10 20.57 30.46
CA LYS A 580 -8.34 19.87 29.41
C LYS A 580 -9.06 18.64 28.93
N LYS A 581 -9.03 18.44 27.61
CA LYS A 581 -9.49 17.21 26.97
C LYS A 581 -8.41 16.14 27.00
N GLY A 582 -8.78 14.93 27.40
CA GLY A 582 -7.93 13.77 27.53
C GLY A 582 -7.69 13.01 26.21
N ILE A 583 -6.86 11.98 26.27
CA ILE A 583 -6.40 11.24 25.09
C ILE A 583 -7.51 10.50 24.34
N PHE A 584 -8.49 9.94 25.04
CA PHE A 584 -9.61 9.24 24.41
C PHE A 584 -10.52 10.20 23.67
N TYR A 585 -10.84 11.33 24.31
CA TYR A 585 -11.59 12.40 23.67
C TYR A 585 -10.90 12.87 22.39
N ASN A 586 -9.60 13.15 22.46
CA ASN A 586 -8.82 13.60 21.31
C ASN A 586 -8.78 12.53 20.21
N SER A 587 -8.66 11.25 20.57
CA SER A 587 -8.67 10.14 19.60
C SER A 587 -10.03 10.00 18.90
N CYS A 588 -11.13 10.20 19.62
CA CYS A 588 -12.47 10.24 19.03
C CYS A 588 -12.60 11.44 18.07
N LEU A 589 -12.11 12.62 18.46
CA LEU A 589 -12.14 13.80 17.61
C LEU A 589 -11.32 13.63 16.32
N GLU A 590 -10.14 13.02 16.40
CA GLU A 590 -9.34 12.70 15.21
C GLU A 590 -10.04 11.71 14.29
N ALA A 591 -10.70 10.69 14.85
CA ALA A 591 -11.50 9.75 14.07
C ALA A 591 -12.68 10.45 13.36
N LEU A 592 -13.33 11.43 13.99
CA LEU A 592 -14.36 12.27 13.36
C LEU A 592 -13.81 13.10 12.19
N ARG A 593 -12.63 13.69 12.35
CA ARG A 593 -11.99 14.51 11.32
C ARG A 593 -11.69 13.70 10.06
N LEU A 594 -11.34 12.43 10.20
CA LEU A 594 -11.10 11.54 9.06
C LEU A 594 -12.33 11.31 8.18
N VAL A 595 -13.54 11.50 8.72
CA VAL A 595 -14.81 11.40 7.97
C VAL A 595 -15.42 12.77 7.65
N GLY A 596 -14.66 13.85 7.89
CA GLY A 596 -15.03 15.22 7.50
C GLY A 596 -15.87 15.99 8.52
N TYR A 597 -15.83 15.63 9.80
CA TYR A 597 -16.40 16.43 10.88
C TYR A 597 -15.31 17.12 11.70
N ASP A 598 -15.42 18.44 11.85
CA ASP A 598 -14.42 19.24 12.59
C ASP A 598 -14.60 19.18 14.12
N SER A 599 -15.80 18.85 14.59
CA SER A 599 -16.18 18.78 16.00
C SER A 599 -17.34 17.79 16.26
N PHE A 600 -17.55 17.41 17.52
CA PHE A 600 -18.71 16.61 17.93
C PHE A 600 -20.03 17.33 17.65
N GLU A 601 -20.10 18.63 17.90
CA GLU A 601 -21.29 19.44 17.61
C GLU A 601 -21.65 19.41 16.11
N ALA A 602 -20.66 19.58 15.23
CA ALA A 602 -20.89 19.50 13.78
C ALA A 602 -21.39 18.11 13.34
N CYS A 603 -20.90 17.05 13.99
CA CYS A 603 -21.35 15.69 13.73
C CYS A 603 -22.78 15.44 14.26
N TYR A 604 -23.07 15.93 15.46
CA TYR A 604 -24.38 15.78 16.12
C TYR A 604 -25.51 16.49 15.35
N GLN A 605 -25.22 17.66 14.78
CA GLN A 605 -26.17 18.45 13.99
C GLN A 605 -26.42 17.90 12.57
N ASP A 606 -25.60 16.95 12.09
CA ASP A 606 -25.84 16.28 10.80
C ASP A 606 -27.05 15.32 10.90
N SER A 607 -27.60 14.89 9.77
CA SER A 607 -28.65 13.87 9.79
C SER A 607 -28.08 12.49 10.13
N VAL A 608 -28.90 11.65 10.75
CA VAL A 608 -28.54 10.26 11.11
C VAL A 608 -28.13 9.50 9.85
N GLU A 609 -28.86 9.68 8.74
CA GLU A 609 -28.60 9.00 7.47
C GLU A 609 -27.23 9.39 6.88
N ASN A 610 -26.87 10.67 6.96
CA ASN A 610 -25.56 11.15 6.50
C ASN A 610 -24.43 10.61 7.36
N ARG A 611 -24.62 10.56 8.69
CA ARG A 611 -23.63 9.94 9.59
C ARG A 611 -23.43 8.47 9.23
N ILE A 612 -24.51 7.69 9.13
CA ILE A 612 -24.46 6.27 8.75
C ILE A 612 -23.69 6.12 7.43
N ALA A 613 -24.04 6.87 6.39
CA ALA A 613 -23.36 6.78 5.08
C ALA A 613 -21.86 7.10 5.16
N LYS A 614 -21.46 8.14 5.91
CA LYS A 614 -20.04 8.50 6.10
C LYS A 614 -19.28 7.44 6.87
N PHE A 615 -19.84 6.88 7.93
CA PHE A 615 -19.18 5.85 8.73
C PHE A 615 -19.17 4.48 8.05
N GLU A 616 -20.19 4.13 7.25
CA GLU A 616 -20.15 2.97 6.36
C GLU A 616 -19.04 3.09 5.31
N THR A 617 -18.86 4.29 4.74
CA THR A 617 -17.73 4.58 3.85
C THR A 617 -16.40 4.38 4.58
N ALA A 618 -16.28 4.88 5.82
CA ALA A 618 -15.09 4.74 6.63
C ALA A 618 -14.75 3.29 7.01
N LYS A 619 -15.75 2.44 7.25
CA LYS A 619 -15.54 1.00 7.50
C LYS A 619 -14.80 0.33 6.34
N SER A 620 -15.11 0.73 5.11
CA SER A 620 -14.47 0.21 3.90
C SER A 620 -13.16 0.91 3.48
N ASN A 621 -12.75 1.98 4.17
CA ASN A 621 -11.60 2.80 3.80
C ASN A 621 -10.57 2.90 4.95
N PRO A 622 -9.45 2.15 4.91
CA PRO A 622 -8.41 2.18 5.97
C PRO A 622 -7.79 3.56 6.25
N SER A 623 -7.80 4.47 5.26
CA SER A 623 -7.31 5.85 5.46
C SER A 623 -8.25 6.70 6.32
N MET A 624 -9.51 6.26 6.47
CA MET A 624 -10.53 6.86 7.32
C MET A 624 -10.67 6.17 8.67
N GLN A 625 -9.77 5.25 9.02
CA GLN A 625 -9.76 4.55 10.30
C GLN A 625 -8.71 5.14 11.23
N PHE A 626 -9.03 5.22 12.52
CA PHE A 626 -8.13 5.69 13.58
C PHE A 626 -8.02 4.64 14.68
N ALA A 627 -6.89 4.56 15.39
CA ALA A 627 -6.73 3.64 16.52
C ALA A 627 -6.27 4.33 17.81
N LEU A 628 -6.77 3.84 18.94
CA LEU A 628 -6.20 4.09 20.26
C LEU A 628 -5.63 2.78 20.79
N PHE A 629 -4.32 2.77 20.98
CA PHE A 629 -3.60 1.65 21.56
C PHE A 629 -3.39 1.87 23.06
N ILE A 630 -3.76 0.89 23.87
CA ILE A 630 -3.70 0.94 25.34
C ILE A 630 -2.87 -0.24 25.85
N ASP A 631 -1.60 0.00 26.14
CA ASP A 631 -0.73 -1.01 26.73
C ASP A 631 -1.04 -1.19 28.23
N GLU A 632 -0.95 -2.43 28.71
CA GLU A 632 -1.23 -2.81 30.10
C GLU A 632 -2.62 -2.34 30.59
N ILE A 633 -3.66 -2.54 29.77
CA ILE A 633 -5.02 -2.01 29.99
C ILE A 633 -5.60 -2.41 31.35
N ASN A 634 -5.19 -3.55 31.91
CA ASN A 634 -5.67 -4.01 33.20
C ASN A 634 -5.05 -3.24 34.40
N ARG A 635 -3.92 -2.54 34.25
CA ARG A 635 -3.23 -1.84 35.36
C ARG A 635 -3.96 -0.60 35.89
N ALA A 636 -5.01 -0.13 35.23
CA ALA A 636 -5.90 0.91 35.73
C ALA A 636 -7.28 0.35 36.04
N ASN A 637 -8.05 1.05 36.88
CA ASN A 637 -9.47 0.75 37.07
C ASN A 637 -10.24 1.25 35.84
N ILE A 638 -10.35 0.41 34.82
CA ILE A 638 -10.95 0.77 33.53
C ILE A 638 -12.38 1.31 33.69
N SER A 639 -13.19 0.74 34.59
CA SER A 639 -14.55 1.24 34.85
C SER A 639 -14.55 2.67 35.38
N ALA A 640 -13.59 3.03 36.23
CA ALA A 640 -13.44 4.41 36.71
C ALA A 640 -12.85 5.34 35.64
N VAL A 641 -11.94 4.84 34.80
CA VAL A 641 -11.29 5.61 33.72
C VAL A 641 -12.28 5.97 32.61
N PHE A 642 -13.14 5.03 32.19
CA PHE A 642 -14.16 5.30 31.17
C PHE A 642 -15.42 5.94 31.75
N GLY A 643 -15.70 5.77 33.05
CA GLY A 643 -16.91 6.25 33.69
C GLY A 643 -18.17 5.71 32.99
N GLU A 644 -19.14 6.59 32.76
CA GLU A 644 -20.42 6.26 32.09
C GLU A 644 -20.26 6.01 30.58
N LEU A 645 -19.15 6.47 29.99
CA LEU A 645 -18.86 6.35 28.56
C LEU A 645 -18.50 4.92 28.14
N ILE A 646 -18.29 4.02 29.09
CA ILE A 646 -18.09 2.59 28.82
C ILE A 646 -19.21 2.01 27.95
N THR A 647 -20.45 2.52 28.07
CA THR A 647 -21.60 2.08 27.27
C THR A 647 -21.42 2.41 25.78
N LEU A 648 -20.77 3.53 25.46
CA LEU A 648 -20.53 3.98 24.08
C LEU A 648 -19.48 3.14 23.35
N LEU A 649 -18.75 2.27 24.05
CA LEU A 649 -17.82 1.36 23.39
C LEU A 649 -18.54 0.27 22.60
N GLU A 650 -19.79 -0.07 22.94
CA GLU A 650 -20.60 -1.07 22.23
C GLU A 650 -20.77 -0.71 20.74
N ASP A 651 -20.58 -1.69 19.87
CA ASP A 651 -20.52 -1.49 18.42
C ASP A 651 -21.79 -0.83 17.85
N ASP A 652 -22.97 -1.16 18.38
CA ASP A 652 -24.26 -0.62 17.92
C ASP A 652 -24.58 0.77 18.50
N LYS A 653 -23.85 1.22 19.53
CA LYS A 653 -24.05 2.51 20.21
C LYS A 653 -23.16 3.63 19.70
N ARG A 654 -22.22 3.29 18.81
CA ARG A 654 -21.30 4.23 18.19
C ARG A 654 -21.96 5.08 17.12
N ILE A 655 -21.35 6.22 16.83
CA ILE A 655 -21.81 7.13 15.78
C ILE A 655 -21.82 6.38 14.44
N GLY A 656 -22.94 6.48 13.72
CA GLY A 656 -23.14 5.81 12.43
C GLY A 656 -23.56 4.33 12.53
N ALA A 657 -23.94 3.86 13.71
CA ALA A 657 -24.58 2.56 13.91
C ALA A 657 -26.10 2.70 14.16
N ASP A 658 -26.84 1.60 14.04
CA ASP A 658 -28.31 1.57 14.09
C ASP A 658 -28.90 2.14 15.40
N ASN A 659 -28.19 1.95 16.52
CA ASN A 659 -28.62 2.38 17.86
C ASN A 659 -27.69 3.46 18.43
N GLU A 660 -27.16 4.34 17.58
CA GLU A 660 -26.21 5.38 18.01
C GLU A 660 -26.69 6.14 19.26
N MET A 661 -25.79 6.34 20.21
CA MET A 661 -26.09 6.96 21.49
C MET A 661 -25.15 8.13 21.74
N TRP A 662 -25.69 9.20 22.33
CA TRP A 662 -24.93 10.40 22.69
C TRP A 662 -25.13 10.69 24.18
N LEU A 663 -24.03 10.96 24.87
CA LEU A 663 -24.01 11.32 26.30
C LEU A 663 -23.50 12.75 26.47
N GLU A 664 -23.80 13.37 27.61
CA GLU A 664 -23.23 14.66 27.99
C GLU A 664 -22.03 14.42 28.92
N LEU A 665 -20.91 15.07 28.62
CA LEU A 665 -19.73 14.96 29.47
C LEU A 665 -19.92 15.75 30.77
N PRO A 666 -19.49 15.22 31.93
CA PRO A 666 -19.81 15.78 33.25
C PRO A 666 -19.16 17.13 33.56
N TYR A 667 -18.02 17.49 32.95
CA TYR A 667 -17.35 18.76 33.22
C TYR A 667 -17.68 19.83 32.17
N SER A 668 -17.68 19.48 30.87
CA SER A 668 -17.98 20.41 29.77
C SER A 668 -19.46 20.55 29.44
N ASN A 669 -20.29 19.56 29.79
CA ASN A 669 -21.66 19.38 29.26
C ASN A 669 -21.71 19.25 27.72
N GLU A 670 -20.60 18.89 27.08
CA GLU A 670 -20.55 18.69 25.63
C GLU A 670 -21.21 17.36 25.23
N LYS A 671 -21.92 17.35 24.10
CA LYS A 671 -22.44 16.12 23.50
C LYS A 671 -21.28 15.29 22.96
N PHE A 672 -21.17 14.05 23.45
CA PHE A 672 -20.08 13.15 23.12
C PHE A 672 -20.60 11.76 22.76
N SER A 673 -19.99 11.15 21.76
CA SER A 673 -20.21 9.76 21.37
C SER A 673 -18.92 9.18 20.76
N VAL A 674 -18.80 7.85 20.71
CA VAL A 674 -17.62 7.17 20.17
C VAL A 674 -17.81 6.93 18.66
N PRO A 675 -16.90 7.37 17.78
CA PRO A 675 -17.03 7.16 16.35
C PRO A 675 -16.93 5.68 15.92
N GLY A 676 -17.72 5.28 14.92
CA GLY A 676 -17.72 3.90 14.39
C GLY A 676 -16.42 3.48 13.69
N ASN A 677 -15.53 4.41 13.37
CA ASN A 677 -14.23 4.20 12.72
C ASN A 677 -13.03 4.27 13.70
N LEU A 678 -13.27 4.38 15.02
CA LEU A 678 -12.22 4.34 16.03
C LEU A 678 -11.99 2.90 16.53
N TYR A 679 -10.78 2.39 16.39
CA TYR A 679 -10.34 1.14 16.99
C TYR A 679 -9.78 1.40 18.39
N VAL A 680 -10.13 0.58 19.37
CA VAL A 680 -9.56 0.60 20.73
C VAL A 680 -8.90 -0.75 20.97
N ILE A 681 -7.56 -0.77 20.95
CA ILE A 681 -6.77 -2.00 20.98
C ILE A 681 -5.91 -2.01 22.23
N GLY A 682 -6.19 -2.92 23.14
CA GLY A 682 -5.46 -3.06 24.40
C GLY A 682 -4.48 -4.23 24.42
N THR A 683 -3.47 -4.18 25.31
CA THR A 683 -2.71 -5.37 25.71
C THR A 683 -2.98 -5.72 27.18
N MET A 684 -2.94 -7.01 27.51
CA MET A 684 -3.11 -7.48 28.89
C MET A 684 -2.15 -8.62 29.21
N ASN A 685 -1.36 -8.46 30.28
CA ASN A 685 -0.62 -9.57 30.88
C ASN A 685 -1.52 -10.34 31.85
N THR A 686 -1.64 -11.66 31.66
CA THR A 686 -2.50 -12.50 32.50
C THR A 686 -1.82 -13.07 33.75
N ALA A 687 -0.49 -13.13 33.77
CA ALA A 687 0.26 -13.66 34.92
C ALA A 687 0.31 -12.71 36.12
N ASP A 688 0.07 -11.42 35.91
CA ASP A 688 0.28 -10.39 36.93
C ASP A 688 -0.89 -10.39 37.94
N ARG A 689 -0.60 -10.81 39.17
CA ARG A 689 -1.58 -10.94 40.26
C ARG A 689 -1.86 -9.62 40.98
N SER A 690 -1.13 -8.55 40.67
CA SER A 690 -1.23 -7.25 41.36
C SER A 690 -2.35 -6.33 40.80
N ILE A 691 -3.19 -6.87 39.91
CA ILE A 691 -4.02 -6.08 39.01
C ILE A 691 -5.53 -6.29 39.28
N ALA A 692 -6.33 -5.23 39.05
CA ALA A 692 -7.78 -5.29 39.12
C ALA A 692 -8.35 -6.33 38.13
N LEU A 693 -9.25 -7.19 38.61
CA LEU A 693 -9.99 -8.10 37.74
C LEU A 693 -10.85 -7.28 36.76
N LEU A 694 -10.71 -7.56 35.47
CA LEU A 694 -11.55 -6.95 34.43
C LEU A 694 -13.02 -7.28 34.68
N ASP A 695 -13.84 -6.24 34.81
CA ASP A 695 -15.27 -6.36 35.04
C ASP A 695 -15.96 -7.09 33.86
N ILE A 696 -17.01 -7.85 34.17
CA ILE A 696 -17.91 -8.50 33.21
C ILE A 696 -18.48 -7.46 32.23
N ALA A 697 -18.73 -6.24 32.70
CA ALA A 697 -19.16 -5.12 31.86
C ALA A 697 -18.15 -4.78 30.75
N LEU A 698 -16.85 -4.88 31.01
CA LEU A 698 -15.83 -4.65 29.98
C LEU A 698 -15.66 -5.86 29.10
N ARG A 699 -15.74 -7.06 29.67
CA ARG A 699 -15.58 -8.31 28.91
C ARG A 699 -16.57 -8.45 27.76
N ARG A 700 -17.80 -7.92 27.89
CA ARG A 700 -18.78 -7.97 26.79
C ARG A 700 -18.50 -6.99 25.65
N ARG A 701 -17.66 -5.97 25.89
CA ARG A 701 -17.43 -4.83 24.97
C ARG A 701 -16.11 -4.92 24.23
N PHE A 702 -15.26 -5.85 24.63
CA PHE A 702 -13.98 -6.12 24.00
C PHE A 702 -13.93 -7.57 23.54
N GLU A 703 -13.37 -7.80 22.37
CA GLU A 703 -12.95 -9.14 21.97
C GLU A 703 -11.59 -9.47 22.59
N PHE A 704 -11.45 -10.69 23.11
CA PHE A 704 -10.22 -11.14 23.76
C PHE A 704 -9.46 -12.08 22.83
N LYS A 705 -8.38 -11.57 22.23
CA LYS A 705 -7.51 -12.34 21.34
C LYS A 705 -6.31 -12.86 22.11
N SER A 706 -6.26 -14.18 22.32
CA SER A 706 -5.20 -14.81 23.09
C SER A 706 -3.90 -14.93 22.30
N LEU A 707 -2.78 -14.54 22.91
CA LEU A 707 -1.43 -14.70 22.41
C LEU A 707 -0.63 -15.59 23.35
N TYR A 708 -0.52 -16.86 22.97
CA TYR A 708 0.27 -17.89 23.65
C TYR A 708 1.63 -18.09 22.98
N PRO A 709 2.59 -18.76 23.63
CA PRO A 709 3.92 -18.99 23.08
C PRO A 709 3.87 -19.70 21.71
N GLU A 710 4.69 -19.25 20.77
CA GLU A 710 4.87 -19.86 19.45
C GLU A 710 6.24 -20.55 19.41
N TYR A 711 6.31 -21.76 18.84
CA TYR A 711 7.49 -22.64 18.90
C TYR A 711 8.22 -22.75 17.54
N ILE A 712 8.54 -21.63 16.87
CA ILE A 712 8.82 -21.64 15.40
C ILE A 712 10.09 -20.86 14.98
N GLU A 713 11.28 -21.11 15.53
CA GLU A 713 12.53 -20.53 14.94
C GLU A 713 13.80 -21.38 15.06
N SER A 714 13.97 -22.21 16.10
CA SER A 714 15.06 -23.19 16.18
C SER A 714 14.62 -24.48 16.86
N GLU A 715 15.09 -25.63 16.37
CA GLU A 715 14.72 -26.95 16.89
C GLU A 715 14.99 -27.08 18.40
N TRP A 716 16.06 -26.46 18.89
CA TRP A 716 16.44 -26.52 20.30
C TRP A 716 15.67 -25.53 21.19
N TRP A 717 15.54 -24.25 20.80
CA TRP A 717 14.82 -23.26 21.61
C TRP A 717 13.33 -23.58 21.71
N ALA A 718 12.74 -24.10 20.63
CA ALA A 718 11.38 -24.60 20.62
C ALA A 718 11.22 -25.75 21.65
N SER A 719 12.11 -26.74 21.61
CA SER A 719 12.08 -27.89 22.52
C SER A 719 12.24 -27.49 23.98
N LEU A 720 13.19 -26.60 24.32
CA LEU A 720 13.37 -26.13 25.69
C LEU A 720 12.15 -25.33 26.18
N LEU A 721 11.62 -24.43 25.35
CA LEU A 721 10.45 -23.63 25.71
C LEU A 721 9.23 -24.50 25.95
N GLU A 722 9.04 -25.53 25.12
CA GLU A 722 7.95 -26.50 25.26
C GLU A 722 8.09 -27.28 26.58
N ALA A 723 9.29 -27.81 26.86
CA ALA A 723 9.57 -28.54 28.10
C ALA A 723 9.36 -27.66 29.35
N LEU A 724 9.84 -26.40 29.33
CA LEU A 724 9.62 -25.44 30.41
C LEU A 724 8.13 -25.17 30.63
N ASN A 725 7.38 -24.90 29.56
CA ASN A 725 5.95 -24.61 29.66
C ASN A 725 5.14 -25.84 30.10
N GLN A 726 5.55 -27.04 29.70
CA GLN A 726 4.96 -28.29 30.18
C GLN A 726 5.19 -28.48 31.69
N ALA A 727 6.41 -28.25 32.17
CA ALA A 727 6.74 -28.33 33.60
C ALA A 727 5.96 -27.28 34.42
N ILE A 728 5.86 -26.04 33.91
CA ILE A 728 5.04 -24.98 34.53
C ILE A 728 3.57 -25.40 34.57
N TYR A 729 3.04 -25.98 33.49
CA TYR A 729 1.66 -26.47 33.44
C TYR A 729 1.43 -27.60 34.44
N ASN A 730 2.38 -28.52 34.58
CA ASN A 730 2.30 -29.63 35.54
C ASN A 730 2.24 -29.14 36.99
N TRP A 731 3.01 -28.11 37.32
CA TRP A 731 2.97 -27.47 38.63
C TRP A 731 1.70 -26.63 38.86
N LYS A 732 1.34 -25.74 37.93
CA LYS A 732 0.33 -24.68 38.17
C LYS A 732 -1.06 -24.98 37.63
N LYS A 733 -1.17 -25.83 36.62
CA LYS A 733 -2.40 -26.11 35.85
C LYS A 733 -3.08 -24.84 35.32
N ASN A 734 -2.29 -23.83 34.95
CA ASN A 734 -2.78 -22.59 34.35
C ASN A 734 -1.80 -22.10 33.26
N PRO A 735 -2.23 -21.99 31.99
CA PRO A 735 -1.38 -21.56 30.88
C PRO A 735 -0.99 -20.08 30.93
N ASP A 736 -1.64 -19.25 31.76
CA ASP A 736 -1.28 -17.84 31.94
C ASP A 736 0.12 -17.63 32.53
N PHE A 737 0.71 -18.67 33.11
CA PHE A 737 2.07 -18.68 33.65
C PHE A 737 3.12 -19.15 32.64
N PHE A 738 2.74 -19.41 31.39
CA PHE A 738 3.72 -19.83 30.38
C PHE A 738 4.75 -18.74 30.11
N ILE A 739 5.94 -19.17 29.73
CA ILE A 739 7.01 -18.32 29.25
C ILE A 739 6.78 -18.13 27.75
N GLY A 740 6.78 -16.88 27.30
CA GLY A 740 6.66 -16.57 25.87
C GLY A 740 7.98 -16.67 25.10
N HIS A 741 7.85 -16.76 23.78
CA HIS A 741 8.95 -16.97 22.85
C HIS A 741 9.88 -15.76 22.70
N ALA A 742 9.43 -14.54 23.04
CA ALA A 742 10.23 -13.31 22.88
C ALA A 742 11.52 -13.26 23.70
N PHE A 743 11.66 -14.09 24.74
CA PHE A 743 12.93 -14.22 25.47
C PHE A 743 14.04 -14.88 24.63
N PHE A 744 13.67 -15.60 23.58
CA PHE A 744 14.56 -16.47 22.80
C PHE A 744 14.74 -16.03 21.33
N ILE A 745 13.81 -15.23 20.79
CA ILE A 745 13.85 -14.73 19.40
C ILE A 745 15.18 -14.04 19.09
N ASN A 746 15.78 -14.38 17.94
CA ASN A 746 17.05 -13.82 17.45
C ASN A 746 18.21 -13.89 18.47
N LYS A 747 18.23 -14.89 19.37
CA LYS A 747 19.31 -15.10 20.34
C LYS A 747 20.21 -16.27 19.96
N PRO A 748 21.54 -16.09 19.99
CA PRO A 748 22.47 -17.18 19.71
C PRO A 748 22.41 -18.25 20.81
N GLU A 749 22.68 -19.49 20.46
CA GLU A 749 22.71 -20.62 21.40
C GLU A 749 23.73 -20.45 22.52
N ALA A 750 24.80 -19.68 22.31
CA ALA A 750 25.79 -19.38 23.34
C ALA A 750 25.21 -18.59 24.54
N ASP A 751 24.06 -17.92 24.36
CA ASP A 751 23.43 -17.12 25.41
C ASP A 751 22.49 -17.91 26.33
N ARG A 752 22.39 -19.24 26.16
CA ARG A 752 21.49 -20.14 26.93
C ARG A 752 21.53 -19.95 28.43
N ALA A 753 22.67 -20.24 29.05
CA ALA A 753 22.84 -20.11 30.48
C ALA A 753 22.56 -18.66 30.94
N ARG A 754 23.01 -17.67 30.15
CA ARG A 754 22.79 -16.26 30.47
C ARG A 754 21.30 -15.91 30.50
N ILE A 755 20.52 -16.31 29.49
CA ILE A 755 19.07 -16.03 29.41
C ILE A 755 18.32 -16.76 30.53
N LEU A 756 18.62 -18.04 30.75
CA LEU A 756 18.02 -18.81 31.84
C LEU A 756 18.26 -18.15 33.20
N ASN A 757 19.51 -17.78 33.50
CA ASN A 757 19.90 -17.20 34.79
C ASN A 757 19.43 -15.77 35.01
N THR A 758 19.35 -14.95 33.95
CA THR A 758 19.08 -13.50 34.10
C THR A 758 17.64 -13.11 33.77
N LYS A 759 16.87 -13.97 33.10
CA LYS A 759 15.48 -13.68 32.70
C LYS A 759 14.49 -14.74 33.18
N ILE A 760 14.76 -16.01 32.90
CA ILE A 760 13.79 -17.09 33.16
C ILE A 760 13.71 -17.45 34.65
N ILE A 761 14.85 -17.71 35.29
CA ILE A 761 14.90 -18.05 36.72
C ILE A 761 14.28 -16.94 37.59
N PRO A 762 14.61 -15.64 37.40
CA PRO A 762 13.94 -14.56 38.13
C PRO A 762 12.41 -14.53 37.93
N LEU A 763 11.92 -14.75 36.70
CA LEU A 763 10.48 -14.81 36.42
C LEU A 763 9.81 -16.00 37.13
N LEU A 764 10.44 -17.18 37.10
CA LEU A 764 9.96 -18.35 37.82
C LEU A 764 9.92 -18.12 39.33
N TYR A 765 10.90 -17.41 39.89
CA TYR A 765 10.88 -17.01 41.30
C TYR A 765 9.67 -16.13 41.62
N GLU A 766 9.32 -15.18 40.75
CA GLU A 766 8.12 -14.37 40.93
C GLU A 766 6.85 -15.22 40.89
N TYR A 767 6.73 -16.12 39.90
CA TYR A 767 5.59 -17.03 39.77
C TYR A 767 5.42 -17.95 40.98
N CYS A 768 6.54 -18.46 41.48
CA CYS A 768 6.63 -19.39 42.61
C CYS A 768 6.68 -18.68 43.97
N GLN A 769 6.48 -17.35 44.03
CA GLN A 769 6.50 -16.56 45.27
C GLN A 769 7.79 -16.80 46.09
N SER A 770 8.93 -16.73 45.40
CA SER A 770 10.27 -16.95 45.96
C SER A 770 10.56 -18.38 46.46
N ASN A 771 9.73 -19.38 46.12
CA ASN A 771 9.98 -20.77 46.49
C ASN A 771 11.04 -21.44 45.58
N ALA A 772 12.28 -21.48 46.06
CA ALA A 772 13.41 -22.07 45.33
C ALA A 772 13.23 -23.56 44.99
N ALA A 773 12.60 -24.35 45.86
CA ALA A 773 12.41 -25.79 45.62
C ALA A 773 11.50 -26.04 44.40
N THR A 774 10.42 -25.26 44.30
CA THR A 774 9.52 -25.33 43.14
C THR A 774 10.22 -24.91 41.85
N VAL A 775 11.00 -23.83 41.88
CA VAL A 775 11.76 -23.37 40.71
C VAL A 775 12.74 -24.44 40.23
N LYS A 776 13.46 -25.09 41.16
CA LYS A 776 14.34 -26.22 40.82
C LYS A 776 13.59 -27.37 40.17
N ASN A 777 12.46 -27.78 40.74
CA ASN A 777 11.66 -28.87 40.19
C ASN A 777 11.21 -28.58 38.76
N ILE A 778 10.74 -27.36 38.48
CA ILE A 778 10.33 -26.94 37.12
C ILE A 778 11.51 -27.03 36.16
N LEU A 779 12.68 -26.51 36.53
CA LEU A 779 13.88 -26.53 35.68
C LEU A 779 14.40 -27.96 35.44
N SER A 780 14.44 -28.78 36.48
CA SER A 780 14.87 -30.18 36.37
C SER A 780 13.91 -31.02 35.54
N GLU A 781 12.59 -30.83 35.68
CA GLU A 781 11.58 -31.48 34.84
C GLU A 781 11.71 -31.06 33.37
N ALA A 782 12.06 -29.80 33.10
CA ALA A 782 12.35 -29.30 31.76
C ALA A 782 13.73 -29.73 31.20
N GLY A 783 14.50 -30.55 31.93
CA GLY A 783 15.80 -31.05 31.50
C GLY A 783 16.95 -30.04 31.61
N VAL A 784 16.81 -28.99 32.41
CA VAL A 784 17.85 -27.97 32.62
C VAL A 784 18.81 -28.42 33.74
N ALA A 785 20.11 -28.49 33.42
CA ALA A 785 21.16 -28.78 34.38
C ALA A 785 21.39 -27.60 35.33
N LEU A 786 21.58 -27.88 36.63
CA LEU A 786 21.78 -26.86 37.66
C LEU A 786 23.16 -27.00 38.31
N LYS A 787 23.88 -25.88 38.42
CA LYS A 787 25.18 -25.79 39.08
C LYS A 787 25.04 -25.83 40.60
N SER A 788 25.88 -26.62 41.26
CA SER A 788 26.04 -26.53 42.72
C SER A 788 26.80 -25.27 43.10
N THR A 789 26.17 -24.40 43.90
CA THR A 789 26.74 -23.10 44.28
C THR A 789 27.44 -23.11 45.64
N GLY A 790 27.38 -24.21 46.41
CA GLY A 790 27.99 -24.34 47.75
C GLY A 790 27.39 -23.43 48.83
N ILE A 791 26.56 -22.47 48.45
CA ILE A 791 25.70 -21.66 49.33
C ILE A 791 24.46 -22.51 49.65
N LYS A 792 23.88 -22.38 50.87
CA LYS A 792 22.64 -23.10 51.24
C LYS A 792 21.69 -23.10 50.05
N GLU A 793 21.36 -24.29 49.58
CA GLU A 793 20.71 -24.60 48.30
C GLU A 793 19.40 -23.86 48.02
N ASN A 794 18.87 -23.11 48.98
CA ASN A 794 17.62 -22.37 48.92
C ASN A 794 17.76 -20.90 48.49
N PHE A 795 18.98 -20.38 48.24
CA PHE A 795 19.18 -18.95 47.97
C PHE A 795 19.58 -18.61 46.53
N GLN A 796 20.24 -19.51 45.80
CA GLN A 796 20.73 -19.21 44.45
C GLN A 796 20.63 -20.44 43.55
N ILE A 797 19.88 -20.30 42.46
CA ILE A 797 19.74 -21.31 41.40
C ILE A 797 20.52 -20.80 40.20
N ILE A 798 21.41 -21.63 39.67
CA ILE A 798 22.20 -21.31 38.47
C ILE A 798 22.02 -22.45 37.47
N ALA A 799 21.53 -22.16 36.27
CA ALA A 799 21.48 -23.07 35.14
C ALA A 799 22.83 -23.12 34.41
N GLU A 800 23.24 -24.30 33.95
CA GLU A 800 24.45 -24.53 33.14
C GLU A 800 24.14 -24.69 31.64
#